data_AF-A0A4V2VQ36-F1
#
_entry.id   AF-A0A4V2VQ36-F1
#
_cell.length_a   1.000
_cell.length_b   1.000
_cell.length_c   1.000
_cell.angle_alpha   90.00
_cell.angle_beta   90.00
_cell.angle_gamma   90.00
#
_symmetry.space_group_name_H-M   'P 1'
#
loop_
_entity.id
_entity.type
_entity.pdbx_description
1 polymer ?
#
loop_
_entity_poly.entity_id
_entity_poly.type
_entity_poly.pdbx_seq_one_letter_code
_entity_poly.pdbx_strand_id
1 'polypeptide(L)'
;MIPESFIQDLLARVDIADVVGKYVQLRKGGANLLGLCPFHNEKSPSFTVSPTKQFYHCFGCGAHGTAITFLIEHTGASFPEAVRSLAGSVGMTVPEQEQTPRQRAAAQQRKAEVSRHQQILDSAQAHYVRLLSSSPQAAQYLKRRGLSEAMIAHFGLGWSGTDRHGLSQVFPRYDDPLLLESGLVIESEDGRRYDRFRERVMFPIRNAKGSLIGFGGRIIGKGEPKYLNSPETPLFSKGQELYGLWEGRAAIRKEGFVLVVEGYMDVVSLAQHGLANAVATLGTATTPDHVRKLMRASDRIIFSFDGDKAGRRAAWRALNACLPLLRDDVAIRFLFLPEGQDPDSYIQEFGEEAFRATVAEALPLSRFMLEELASRHPMGEAEGRAACVHEARPLLAQLPEGALRLQIEHEFAKLVQLTPEELAQMMQAMAAMAPSTPAAAPAQGSAGPQPGPGRQNARRSGSYGAASDEPPGFAGGSYHDDVPVYGDDGMVPDYGVPDHDLPVWEGGGPARAQDASQRGWRKPGGGKEKPRQARPSSRAVTPMAKRLLRLLLTHPELAAGLGDQQLEILDHGPHLVMVRELIALINASGARHAGPLLQALEAQDPDADLVQVLRSLSAELLSEDELPDPQAEWNDALRRIELEAAKAEQSTLVAAGLKTEDERTRYQELTRRITLLGRASSH
;
A
#
# COMPACT_ATOMS: atom_id res chain seq x y z
N MET A 1 11.93 6.89 26.52
CA MET A 1 13.16 6.10 26.74
C MET A 1 13.21 5.67 28.20
N ILE A 2 13.58 4.42 28.47
CA ILE A 2 13.80 3.92 29.84
C ILE A 2 15.29 4.14 30.17
N PRO A 3 15.67 4.62 31.37
CA PRO A 3 17.08 4.83 31.71
C PRO A 3 17.89 3.53 31.66
N GLU A 4 19.11 3.59 31.11
CA GLU A 4 20.00 2.42 31.03
C GLU A 4 20.40 1.92 32.43
N SER A 5 20.64 2.84 33.38
CA SER A 5 20.87 2.52 34.79
C SER A 5 19.72 1.70 35.40
N PHE A 6 18.46 2.01 35.06
CA PHE A 6 17.33 1.21 35.53
C PHE A 6 17.30 -0.18 34.89
N ILE A 7 17.71 -0.32 33.63
CA ILE A 7 17.81 -1.62 32.94
C ILE A 7 18.90 -2.47 33.61
N GLN A 8 20.03 -1.87 33.99
CA GLN A 8 21.10 -2.52 34.75
C GLN A 8 20.63 -2.91 36.16
N ASP A 9 20.00 -2.00 36.92
CA ASP A 9 19.41 -2.28 38.23
C ASP A 9 18.37 -3.41 38.18
N LEU A 10 17.58 -3.48 37.11
CA LEU A 10 16.56 -4.52 36.93
C LEU A 10 17.19 -5.88 36.67
N LEU A 11 18.17 -5.95 35.77
CA LEU A 11 18.92 -7.18 35.50
C LEU A 11 19.75 -7.64 36.71
N ALA A 12 20.13 -6.74 37.61
CA ALA A 12 20.80 -7.08 38.87
C ALA A 12 19.87 -7.64 39.96
N ARG A 13 18.54 -7.49 39.83
CA ARG A 13 17.54 -8.01 40.80
C ARG A 13 16.72 -9.20 40.30
N VAL A 14 16.69 -9.42 38.99
CA VAL A 14 15.97 -10.52 38.34
C VAL A 14 16.91 -11.71 38.19
N ASP A 15 16.60 -12.85 38.80
CA ASP A 15 17.29 -14.10 38.44
C ASP A 15 16.69 -14.67 37.14
N ILE A 16 17.53 -14.77 36.12
CA ILE A 16 17.21 -15.39 34.84
C ILE A 16 16.78 -16.86 34.98
N ALA A 17 17.24 -17.57 36.02
CA ALA A 17 16.80 -18.93 36.31
C ALA A 17 15.29 -18.98 36.61
N ASP A 18 14.78 -18.04 37.40
CA ASP A 18 13.36 -17.92 37.74
C ASP A 18 12.52 -17.37 36.57
N VAL A 19 13.12 -16.59 35.68
CA VAL A 19 12.44 -16.10 34.46
C VAL A 19 12.29 -17.23 33.45
N VAL A 20 13.38 -17.96 33.14
CA VAL A 20 13.35 -19.08 32.19
C VAL A 20 12.56 -20.27 32.75
N GLY A 21 12.70 -20.57 34.05
CA GLY A 21 12.06 -21.73 34.71
C GLY A 21 10.53 -21.71 34.70
N LYS A 22 9.90 -20.56 34.42
CA LYS A 22 8.45 -20.42 34.20
C LYS A 22 7.98 -21.00 32.86
N TYR A 23 8.89 -21.21 31.91
CA TYR A 23 8.59 -21.59 30.53
C TYR A 23 9.33 -22.85 30.08
N VAL A 24 10.55 -23.10 30.59
CA VAL A 24 11.40 -24.25 30.24
C VAL A 24 11.65 -25.11 31.46
N GLN A 25 11.46 -26.43 31.36
CA GLN A 25 11.83 -27.35 32.43
C GLN A 25 13.36 -27.49 32.51
N LEU A 26 13.97 -26.75 33.44
CA LEU A 26 15.41 -26.76 33.70
C LEU A 26 15.83 -27.90 34.65
N ARG A 27 17.04 -28.44 34.44
CA ARG A 27 17.72 -29.44 35.29
C ARG A 27 19.14 -28.97 35.59
N LYS A 28 19.73 -29.38 36.72
CA LYS A 28 21.12 -28.99 37.05
C LYS A 28 22.15 -29.68 36.15
N GLY A 29 23.05 -28.90 35.56
CA GLY A 29 24.18 -29.33 34.74
C GLY A 29 25.47 -28.70 35.25
N GLY A 30 26.00 -29.25 36.35
CA GLY A 30 27.12 -28.64 37.07
C GLY A 30 26.73 -27.29 37.69
N ALA A 31 27.48 -26.24 37.37
CA ALA A 31 27.22 -24.87 37.83
C ALA A 31 26.09 -24.14 37.04
N ASN A 32 25.65 -24.70 35.91
CA ASN A 32 24.60 -24.13 35.08
C ASN A 32 23.31 -24.98 35.17
N LEU A 33 22.24 -24.46 34.58
CA LEU A 33 20.99 -25.18 34.36
C LEU A 33 20.85 -25.52 32.86
N LEU A 34 20.32 -26.70 32.57
CA LEU A 34 20.14 -27.24 31.21
C LEU A 34 18.66 -27.51 30.96
N GLY A 35 18.18 -27.22 29.74
CA GLY A 35 16.82 -27.53 29.29
C GLY A 35 16.77 -27.78 27.78
N LEU A 36 15.59 -28.15 27.28
CA LEU A 36 15.32 -28.08 25.84
C LEU A 36 15.09 -26.62 25.44
N CYS A 37 15.67 -26.20 24.33
CA CYS A 37 15.56 -24.83 23.83
C CYS A 37 14.10 -24.47 23.46
N PRO A 38 13.56 -23.32 23.90
CA PRO A 38 12.24 -22.86 23.50
C PRO A 38 12.22 -22.15 22.14
N PHE A 39 13.38 -21.96 21.51
CA PHE A 39 13.56 -21.19 20.28
C PHE A 39 13.79 -22.06 19.03
N HIS A 40 14.16 -23.34 19.20
CA HIS A 40 14.26 -24.31 18.10
C HIS A 40 13.94 -25.72 18.63
N ASN A 41 13.52 -26.63 17.74
CA ASN A 41 13.04 -27.95 18.13
C ASN A 41 14.17 -28.98 18.25
N GLU A 42 14.54 -29.36 19.48
CA GLU A 42 15.62 -30.32 19.77
C GLU A 42 15.16 -31.49 20.66
N LYS A 43 15.89 -32.63 20.57
CA LYS A 43 15.63 -33.84 21.40
C LYS A 43 16.60 -33.98 22.58
N SER A 44 17.73 -33.29 22.54
CA SER A 44 18.79 -33.30 23.55
C SER A 44 18.93 -31.88 24.13
N PRO A 45 19.03 -31.68 25.46
CA PRO A 45 19.20 -30.35 26.04
C PRO A 45 20.48 -29.65 25.57
N SER A 46 20.35 -28.59 24.75
CA SER A 46 21.46 -27.67 24.43
C SER A 46 21.26 -26.26 25.00
N PHE A 47 20.06 -25.97 25.53
CA PHE A 47 19.76 -24.69 26.17
C PHE A 47 20.39 -24.62 27.56
N THR A 48 21.34 -23.70 27.74
CA THR A 48 22.08 -23.50 28.99
C THR A 48 21.74 -22.15 29.59
N VAL A 49 21.37 -22.13 30.86
CA VAL A 49 21.16 -20.91 31.66
C VAL A 49 22.23 -20.87 32.76
N SER A 50 22.87 -19.72 32.97
CA SER A 50 23.90 -19.56 34.01
C SER A 50 23.42 -18.60 35.10
N PRO A 51 22.96 -19.11 36.27
CA PRO A 51 22.51 -18.25 37.38
C PRO A 51 23.62 -17.33 37.90
N THR A 52 24.89 -17.76 37.82
CA THR A 52 26.05 -16.96 38.24
C THR A 52 26.37 -15.84 37.25
N LYS A 53 26.07 -16.00 35.96
CA LYS A 53 26.40 -15.01 34.90
C LYS A 53 25.19 -14.26 34.34
N GLN A 54 23.98 -14.59 34.80
CA GLN A 54 22.71 -13.96 34.44
C GLN A 54 22.43 -13.87 32.91
N PHE A 55 22.82 -14.92 32.17
CA PHE A 55 22.50 -15.09 30.74
C PHE A 55 22.09 -16.53 30.39
N TYR A 56 21.40 -16.68 29.25
CA TYR A 56 21.20 -17.95 28.55
C TYR A 56 22.03 -18.03 27.27
N HIS A 57 22.35 -19.25 26.86
CA HIS A 57 22.97 -19.58 25.57
C HIS A 57 22.49 -20.95 25.09
N CYS A 58 22.00 -21.04 23.86
CA CYS A 58 21.63 -22.29 23.20
C CYS A 58 22.78 -22.80 22.33
N PHE A 59 23.34 -23.97 22.65
CA PHE A 59 24.41 -24.55 21.81
C PHE A 59 23.91 -25.16 20.50
N GLY A 60 22.60 -25.42 20.34
CA GLY A 60 22.00 -25.90 19.09
C GLY A 60 21.71 -24.81 18.05
N CYS A 61 21.23 -23.64 18.48
CA CYS A 61 20.80 -22.56 17.57
C CYS A 61 21.44 -21.18 17.82
N GLY A 62 22.40 -21.05 18.73
CA GLY A 62 23.11 -19.78 19.00
C GLY A 62 22.29 -18.69 19.71
N ALA A 63 20.99 -18.90 19.94
CA ALA A 63 20.14 -17.97 20.68
C ALA A 63 20.69 -17.72 22.09
N HIS A 64 20.92 -16.45 22.44
CA HIS A 64 21.60 -16.04 23.66
C HIS A 64 21.08 -14.69 24.17
N GLY A 65 21.14 -14.45 25.47
CA GLY A 65 20.71 -13.16 26.00
C GLY A 65 20.44 -13.10 27.49
N THR A 66 19.82 -11.99 27.90
CA THR A 66 19.44 -11.67 29.28
C THR A 66 18.00 -12.12 29.58
N ALA A 67 17.56 -11.97 30.84
CA ALA A 67 16.15 -12.18 31.19
C ALA A 67 15.17 -11.30 30.38
N ILE A 68 15.58 -10.09 29.96
CA ILE A 68 14.79 -9.23 29.08
C ILE A 68 14.73 -9.82 27.67
N THR A 69 15.88 -10.20 27.11
CA THR A 69 15.98 -10.82 25.77
C THR A 69 15.09 -12.07 25.68
N PHE A 70 15.17 -12.94 26.69
CA PHE A 70 14.41 -14.18 26.77
C PHE A 70 12.90 -13.93 26.66
N LEU A 71 12.36 -12.96 27.40
CA LEU A 71 10.94 -12.65 27.36
C LEU A 71 10.51 -12.03 26.02
N ILE A 72 11.33 -11.19 25.41
CA ILE A 72 11.05 -10.61 24.09
C ILE A 72 10.94 -11.74 23.05
N GLU A 73 11.96 -12.60 22.96
CA GLU A 73 12.02 -13.70 22.00
C GLU A 73 10.95 -14.77 22.25
N HIS A 74 10.72 -15.14 23.52
CA HIS A 74 9.82 -16.24 23.87
C HIS A 74 8.34 -15.85 23.85
N THR A 75 7.99 -14.64 24.32
CA THR A 75 6.59 -14.21 24.44
C THR A 75 6.14 -13.22 23.37
N GLY A 76 7.05 -12.69 22.54
CA GLY A 76 6.76 -11.64 21.57
C GLY A 76 6.46 -10.27 22.21
N ALA A 77 6.80 -10.08 23.49
CA ALA A 77 6.61 -8.79 24.17
C ALA A 77 7.58 -7.74 23.61
N SER A 78 7.12 -6.49 23.42
CA SER A 78 8.07 -5.42 23.09
C SER A 78 9.00 -5.13 24.27
N PHE A 79 10.19 -4.58 24.01
CA PHE A 79 11.18 -4.28 25.05
C PHE A 79 10.59 -3.52 26.27
N PRO A 80 9.77 -2.45 26.11
CA PRO A 80 9.13 -1.79 27.25
C PRO A 80 8.09 -2.64 27.99
N GLU A 81 7.48 -3.63 27.34
CA GLU A 81 6.55 -4.58 27.96
C GLU A 81 7.30 -5.66 28.74
N ALA A 82 8.39 -6.20 28.19
CA ALA A 82 9.28 -7.14 28.88
C ALA A 82 9.92 -6.50 30.13
N VAL A 83 10.46 -5.28 30.02
CA VAL A 83 11.01 -4.51 31.13
C VAL A 83 9.96 -4.23 32.21
N ARG A 84 8.72 -3.84 31.84
CA ARG A 84 7.63 -3.65 32.80
C ARG A 84 7.19 -4.94 33.48
N SER A 85 7.15 -6.06 32.75
CA SER A 85 6.81 -7.38 33.30
C SER A 85 7.81 -7.84 34.36
N LEU A 86 9.10 -7.77 34.02
CA LEU A 86 10.19 -8.11 34.95
C LEU A 86 10.21 -7.18 36.16
N ALA A 87 10.14 -5.87 35.94
CA ALA A 87 10.16 -4.88 37.03
C ALA A 87 9.02 -5.11 38.02
N GLY A 88 7.79 -5.35 37.53
CA GLY A 88 6.65 -5.73 38.37
C GLY A 88 6.89 -7.01 39.17
N SER A 89 7.59 -8.00 38.59
CA SER A 89 7.90 -9.27 39.29
C SER A 89 8.93 -9.14 40.42
N VAL A 90 9.75 -8.07 40.43
CA VAL A 90 10.73 -7.77 41.50
C VAL A 90 10.40 -6.50 42.30
N GLY A 91 9.14 -6.03 42.23
CA GLY A 91 8.66 -4.86 42.97
C GLY A 91 9.27 -3.52 42.54
N MET A 92 9.88 -3.44 41.35
CA MET A 92 10.44 -2.21 40.79
C MET A 92 9.40 -1.47 39.94
N THR A 93 9.26 -0.17 40.15
CA THR A 93 8.53 0.70 39.24
C THR A 93 9.47 1.17 38.14
N VAL A 94 9.14 0.91 36.87
CA VAL A 94 9.90 1.44 35.73
C VAL A 94 9.79 2.96 35.72
N PRO A 95 10.92 3.71 35.62
CA PRO A 95 10.88 5.15 35.42
C PRO A 95 10.16 5.47 34.11
N GLU A 96 8.91 5.92 34.24
CA GLU A 96 8.32 6.76 33.21
C GLU A 96 9.17 8.02 33.12
N GLN A 97 9.50 8.47 31.90
CA GLN A 97 9.83 9.88 31.72
C GLN A 97 8.66 10.68 32.29
N GLU A 98 8.91 11.83 32.93
CA GLU A 98 7.86 12.69 33.46
C GLU A 98 6.98 13.25 32.34
N GLN A 99 6.03 12.43 31.90
CA GLN A 99 4.97 12.84 31.02
C GLN A 99 4.15 13.86 31.77
N THR A 100 4.19 15.10 31.27
CA THR A 100 3.32 16.17 31.73
C THR A 100 1.87 15.68 31.78
N PRO A 101 1.00 16.21 32.66
CA PRO A 101 -0.41 15.80 32.71
C PRO A 101 -1.10 15.84 31.33
N ARG A 102 -0.70 16.77 30.47
CA ARG A 102 -1.13 16.86 29.05
C ARG A 102 -0.69 15.66 28.21
N GLN A 103 0.55 15.19 28.34
CA GLN A 103 1.05 14.01 27.63
C GLN A 103 0.40 12.71 28.14
N ARG A 104 0.23 12.56 29.46
CA ARG A 104 -0.50 11.40 30.03
C ARG A 104 -1.95 11.35 29.55
N ALA A 105 -2.65 12.49 29.57
CA ALA A 105 -4.02 12.61 29.06
C ALA A 105 -4.10 12.26 27.56
N ALA A 106 -3.20 12.81 26.72
CA ALA A 106 -3.16 12.51 25.29
C ALA A 106 -2.87 11.02 24.99
N ALA A 107 -1.97 10.39 25.74
CA ALA A 107 -1.68 8.96 25.60
C ALA A 107 -2.88 8.09 26.03
N GLN A 108 -3.57 8.47 27.12
CA GLN A 108 -4.79 7.78 27.56
C GLN A 108 -5.96 7.96 26.57
N GLN A 109 -6.12 9.14 26.00
CA GLN A 109 -7.12 9.44 24.97
C GLN A 109 -6.87 8.59 23.70
N ARG A 110 -5.63 8.59 23.19
CA ARG A 110 -5.24 7.75 22.04
C ARG A 110 -5.46 6.26 22.31
N LYS A 111 -5.17 5.78 23.53
CA LYS A 111 -5.45 4.38 23.92
C LYS A 111 -6.94 4.06 23.93
N ALA A 112 -7.78 4.98 24.41
CA ALA A 112 -9.24 4.82 24.40
C ALA A 112 -9.84 4.90 22.98
N GLU A 113 -9.25 5.70 22.10
CA GLU A 113 -9.58 5.79 20.68
C GLU A 113 -9.26 4.52 19.90
N VAL A 114 -8.04 3.97 20.09
CA VAL A 114 -7.63 2.66 19.58
C VAL A 114 -8.57 1.56 20.08
N SER A 115 -8.92 1.56 21.37
CA SER A 115 -9.84 0.58 21.96
C SER A 115 -11.26 0.66 21.38
N ARG A 116 -11.75 1.85 20.99
CA ARG A 116 -13.07 2.00 20.37
C ARG A 116 -13.08 1.48 18.92
N HIS A 117 -12.06 1.83 18.13
CA HIS A 117 -11.89 1.28 16.78
C HIS A 117 -11.80 -0.25 16.80
N GLN A 118 -11.05 -0.82 17.74
CA GLN A 118 -10.94 -2.27 17.94
C GLN A 118 -12.32 -2.91 18.19
N GLN A 119 -13.11 -2.38 19.13
CA GLN A 119 -14.44 -2.91 19.47
C GLN A 119 -15.43 -2.85 18.30
N ILE A 120 -15.35 -1.83 17.45
CA ILE A 120 -16.14 -1.72 16.22
C ILE A 120 -15.75 -2.83 15.23
N LEU A 121 -14.45 -3.03 14.98
CA LEU A 121 -13.97 -4.09 14.09
C LEU A 121 -14.32 -5.50 14.60
N ASP A 122 -14.14 -5.76 15.91
CA ASP A 122 -14.46 -7.04 16.54
C ASP A 122 -15.96 -7.36 16.42
N SER A 123 -16.82 -6.36 16.61
CA SER A 123 -18.28 -6.48 16.46
C SER A 123 -18.68 -6.79 15.01
N ALA A 124 -17.99 -6.18 14.04
CA ALA A 124 -18.18 -6.45 12.62
C ALA A 124 -17.68 -7.86 12.23
N GLN A 125 -16.52 -8.31 12.74
CA GLN A 125 -16.07 -9.69 12.51
C GLN A 125 -17.09 -10.70 13.05
N ALA A 126 -17.57 -10.49 14.27
CA ALA A 126 -18.58 -11.36 14.87
C ALA A 126 -19.88 -11.41 14.04
N HIS A 127 -20.27 -10.30 13.38
CA HIS A 127 -21.38 -10.28 12.43
C HIS A 127 -21.07 -11.11 11.17
N TYR A 128 -19.92 -10.87 10.53
CA TYR A 128 -19.54 -11.55 9.29
C TYR A 128 -19.36 -13.07 9.47
N VAL A 129 -18.86 -13.52 10.63
CA VAL A 129 -18.78 -14.95 10.97
C VAL A 129 -20.19 -15.56 11.10
N ARG A 130 -21.14 -14.89 11.77
CA ARG A 130 -22.54 -15.35 11.85
C ARG A 130 -23.19 -15.42 10.46
N LEU A 131 -22.98 -14.40 9.63
CA LEU A 131 -23.52 -14.35 8.26
C LEU A 131 -22.97 -15.46 7.36
N LEU A 132 -21.73 -15.91 7.58
CA LEU A 132 -21.12 -17.02 6.83
C LEU A 132 -21.84 -18.34 7.15
N SER A 133 -22.11 -18.62 8.42
CA SER A 133 -22.86 -19.81 8.85
C SER A 133 -24.27 -19.88 8.26
N SER A 134 -24.89 -18.73 7.98
CA SER A 134 -26.21 -18.63 7.34
C SER A 134 -26.17 -18.47 5.81
N SER A 135 -25.00 -18.59 5.15
CA SER A 135 -24.84 -18.32 3.71
C SER A 135 -24.37 -19.57 2.94
N PRO A 136 -25.28 -20.37 2.36
CA PRO A 136 -24.92 -21.55 1.57
C PRO A 136 -24.00 -21.24 0.39
N GLN A 137 -24.18 -20.08 -0.26
CA GLN A 137 -23.34 -19.63 -1.38
C GLN A 137 -21.88 -19.41 -0.94
N ALA A 138 -21.67 -18.75 0.20
CA ALA A 138 -20.35 -18.46 0.72
C ALA A 138 -19.66 -19.72 1.26
N ALA A 139 -20.39 -20.54 2.04
CA ALA A 139 -19.89 -21.83 2.52
C ALA A 139 -19.51 -22.77 1.36
N GLN A 140 -20.34 -22.88 0.32
CA GLN A 140 -20.05 -23.71 -0.85
C GLN A 140 -18.86 -23.16 -1.68
N TYR A 141 -18.65 -21.85 -1.72
CA TYR A 141 -17.46 -21.27 -2.33
C TYR A 141 -16.18 -21.64 -1.58
N LEU A 142 -16.15 -21.51 -0.24
CA LEU A 142 -14.98 -21.88 0.56
C LEU A 142 -14.70 -23.40 0.48
N LYS A 143 -15.75 -24.23 0.49
CA LYS A 143 -15.63 -25.68 0.29
C LYS A 143 -15.08 -26.05 -1.10
N ARG A 144 -15.43 -25.31 -2.16
CA ARG A 144 -14.82 -25.45 -3.51
C ARG A 144 -13.37 -24.98 -3.59
N ARG A 145 -12.86 -24.26 -2.58
CA ARG A 145 -11.44 -23.89 -2.41
C ARG A 145 -10.72 -24.81 -1.40
N GLY A 146 -11.27 -26.00 -1.12
CA GLY A 146 -10.66 -27.00 -0.24
C GLY A 146 -10.62 -26.64 1.25
N LEU A 147 -11.19 -25.49 1.65
CA LEU A 147 -11.01 -24.97 3.00
C LEU A 147 -11.90 -25.71 4.01
N SER A 148 -11.27 -26.27 5.04
CA SER A 148 -11.93 -26.93 6.16
C SER A 148 -12.54 -25.92 7.15
N GLU A 149 -13.57 -26.34 7.88
CA GLU A 149 -14.21 -25.53 8.93
C GLU A 149 -13.21 -25.10 10.02
N ALA A 150 -12.23 -25.95 10.35
CA ALA A 150 -11.15 -25.63 11.27
C ALA A 150 -10.27 -24.48 10.75
N MET A 151 -9.97 -24.44 9.45
CA MET A 151 -9.16 -23.39 8.84
C MET A 151 -9.94 -22.07 8.68
N ILE A 152 -11.22 -22.17 8.32
CA ILE A 152 -12.19 -21.06 8.30
C ILE A 152 -12.27 -20.41 9.69
N ALA A 153 -12.35 -21.22 10.76
CA ALA A 153 -12.38 -20.74 12.14
C ALA A 153 -11.03 -20.17 12.61
N HIS A 154 -9.89 -20.80 12.25
CA HIS A 154 -8.54 -20.35 12.62
C HIS A 154 -8.24 -18.94 12.11
N PHE A 155 -8.45 -18.72 10.80
CA PHE A 155 -8.35 -17.40 10.18
C PHE A 155 -9.58 -16.52 10.46
N GLY A 156 -10.61 -17.01 11.15
CA GLY A 156 -11.79 -16.22 11.53
C GLY A 156 -12.56 -15.63 10.34
N LEU A 157 -12.62 -16.36 9.23
CA LEU A 157 -13.22 -15.90 7.97
C LEU A 157 -14.74 -15.69 8.11
N GLY A 158 -15.28 -14.74 7.34
CA GLY A 158 -16.70 -14.39 7.37
C GLY A 158 -17.30 -14.12 5.99
N TRP A 159 -18.55 -13.65 5.98
CA TRP A 159 -19.31 -13.23 4.81
C TRP A 159 -19.92 -11.85 5.07
N SER A 160 -19.79 -10.91 4.15
CA SER A 160 -20.28 -9.53 4.34
C SER A 160 -21.81 -9.39 4.26
N GLY A 161 -22.51 -10.39 3.72
CA GLY A 161 -23.89 -10.23 3.27
C GLY A 161 -24.00 -9.48 1.93
N THR A 162 -25.23 -9.38 1.42
CA THR A 162 -25.60 -8.71 0.16
C THR A 162 -26.22 -7.32 0.38
N ASP A 163 -26.66 -7.01 1.61
CA ASP A 163 -27.25 -5.73 1.98
C ASP A 163 -26.23 -4.58 1.84
N ARG A 164 -26.73 -3.38 1.55
CA ARG A 164 -25.96 -2.14 1.57
C ARG A 164 -25.79 -1.56 2.99
N HIS A 165 -26.56 -2.03 3.97
CA HIS A 165 -26.50 -1.56 5.36
C HIS A 165 -26.56 -2.73 6.36
N GLY A 166 -26.00 -3.90 6.02
CA GLY A 166 -26.03 -5.09 6.87
C GLY A 166 -25.46 -4.83 8.27
N LEU A 167 -24.41 -4.02 8.38
CA LEU A 167 -23.83 -3.61 9.66
C LEU A 167 -24.78 -2.81 10.57
N SER A 168 -25.87 -2.22 10.04
CA SER A 168 -26.90 -1.56 10.87
C SER A 168 -27.62 -2.52 11.82
N GLN A 169 -27.59 -3.83 11.53
CA GLN A 169 -28.10 -4.89 12.41
C GLN A 169 -27.26 -5.09 13.68
N VAL A 170 -26.06 -4.50 13.74
CA VAL A 170 -25.10 -4.63 14.85
C VAL A 170 -24.68 -3.28 15.43
N PHE A 171 -24.77 -2.19 14.66
CA PHE A 171 -24.56 -0.83 15.12
C PHE A 171 -25.86 -0.02 15.06
N PRO A 172 -26.61 0.13 16.18
CA PRO A 172 -27.82 0.94 16.23
C PRO A 172 -27.60 2.43 15.88
N ARG A 173 -26.36 2.89 16.01
CA ARG A 173 -25.87 4.18 15.53
C ARG A 173 -25.01 4.00 14.28
N TYR A 174 -25.68 3.77 13.16
CA TYR A 174 -25.04 3.70 11.84
C TYR A 174 -24.49 5.08 11.38
N ASP A 175 -24.88 6.15 12.08
CA ASP A 175 -24.35 7.51 11.95
C ASP A 175 -23.02 7.75 12.68
N ASP A 176 -22.52 6.79 13.48
CA ASP A 176 -21.29 6.96 14.25
C ASP A 176 -20.05 7.15 13.32
N PRO A 177 -19.28 8.24 13.45
CA PRO A 177 -18.06 8.47 12.67
C PRO A 177 -17.04 7.32 12.75
N LEU A 178 -16.99 6.57 13.86
CA LEU A 178 -16.08 5.45 14.02
C LEU A 178 -16.28 4.34 12.97
N LEU A 179 -17.47 4.23 12.36
CA LEU A 179 -17.73 3.27 11.27
C LEU A 179 -17.06 3.69 9.95
N LEU A 180 -16.88 4.99 9.74
CA LEU A 180 -16.15 5.55 8.60
C LEU A 180 -14.64 5.60 8.89
N GLU A 181 -14.24 6.00 10.10
CA GLU A 181 -12.83 6.04 10.54
C GLU A 181 -12.18 4.65 10.60
N SER A 182 -12.93 3.61 10.98
CA SER A 182 -12.52 2.20 10.87
C SER A 182 -12.61 1.63 9.45
N GLY A 183 -13.11 2.39 8.48
CA GLY A 183 -13.22 2.00 7.08
C GLY A 183 -14.24 0.88 6.80
N LEU A 184 -15.20 0.65 7.69
CA LEU A 184 -16.29 -0.32 7.49
C LEU A 184 -17.43 0.23 6.64
N VAL A 185 -17.66 1.54 6.68
CA VAL A 185 -18.72 2.27 5.97
C VAL A 185 -18.10 3.30 5.03
N ILE A 186 -18.74 3.53 3.89
CA ILE A 186 -18.43 4.61 2.93
C ILE A 186 -19.60 5.60 2.96
N GLU A 187 -19.29 6.88 2.92
CA GLU A 187 -20.25 7.97 2.68
C GLU A 187 -20.09 8.45 1.23
N SER A 188 -21.17 8.58 0.46
CA SER A 188 -21.16 9.18 -0.88
C SER A 188 -21.39 10.70 -0.82
N GLU A 189 -21.13 11.38 -1.93
CA GLU A 189 -21.22 12.85 -2.07
C GLU A 189 -22.61 13.44 -1.72
N ASP A 190 -23.65 12.62 -1.80
CA ASP A 190 -25.03 12.94 -1.40
C ASP A 190 -25.31 12.70 0.10
N GLY A 191 -24.27 12.44 0.89
CA GLY A 191 -24.34 12.18 2.33
C GLY A 191 -24.87 10.79 2.72
N ARG A 192 -25.11 9.89 1.75
CA ARG A 192 -25.62 8.54 2.05
C ARG A 192 -24.50 7.60 2.48
N ARG A 193 -24.72 6.86 3.58
CA ARG A 193 -23.80 5.84 4.10
C ARG A 193 -24.19 4.44 3.67
N TYR A 194 -23.21 3.61 3.33
CA TYR A 194 -23.39 2.19 3.02
C TYR A 194 -22.13 1.36 3.35
N ASP A 195 -22.31 0.07 3.63
CA ASP A 195 -21.24 -0.85 4.01
C ASP A 195 -20.19 -0.93 2.90
N ARG A 196 -18.90 -0.79 3.25
CA ARG A 196 -17.77 -0.90 2.32
C ARG A 196 -17.74 -2.27 1.65
N PHE A 197 -17.90 -3.31 2.45
CA PHE A 197 -17.80 -4.70 2.03
C PHE A 197 -19.21 -5.26 1.79
N ARG A 198 -19.46 -5.71 0.57
CA ARG A 198 -20.72 -6.32 0.11
C ARG A 198 -20.39 -7.47 -0.84
N GLU A 199 -21.14 -8.55 -0.74
CA GLU A 199 -20.99 -9.80 -1.50
C GLU A 199 -19.58 -10.44 -1.42
N ARG A 200 -18.89 -10.27 -0.28
CA ARG A 200 -17.48 -10.64 -0.08
C ARG A 200 -17.26 -11.66 1.04
N VAL A 201 -16.40 -12.64 0.79
CA VAL A 201 -15.70 -13.39 1.84
C VAL A 201 -14.79 -12.42 2.57
N MET A 202 -14.90 -12.37 3.88
CA MET A 202 -14.17 -11.47 4.75
C MET A 202 -12.96 -12.17 5.37
N PHE A 203 -11.78 -11.58 5.17
CA PHE A 203 -10.49 -12.01 5.69
C PHE A 203 -10.05 -10.99 6.75
N PRO A 204 -10.16 -11.30 8.06
CA PRO A 204 -9.75 -10.39 9.12
C PRO A 204 -8.22 -10.21 9.11
N ILE A 205 -7.77 -8.95 9.15
CA ILE A 205 -6.34 -8.63 9.21
C ILE A 205 -5.97 -8.34 10.66
N ARG A 206 -5.04 -9.11 11.23
CA ARG A 206 -4.54 -8.92 12.59
C ARG A 206 -3.13 -8.34 12.61
N ASN A 207 -2.85 -7.47 13.56
CA ASN A 207 -1.49 -6.99 13.84
C ASN A 207 -0.63 -8.09 14.49
N ALA A 208 0.67 -7.84 14.67
CA ALA A 208 1.60 -8.77 15.33
C ALA A 208 1.27 -9.12 16.80
N LYS A 209 0.31 -8.42 17.44
CA LYS A 209 -0.23 -8.73 18.78
C LYS A 209 -1.58 -9.47 18.73
N GLY A 210 -2.06 -9.83 17.54
CA GLY A 210 -3.33 -10.53 17.33
C GLY A 210 -4.59 -9.67 17.37
N SER A 211 -4.46 -8.35 17.50
CA SER A 211 -5.61 -7.43 17.48
C SER A 211 -6.09 -7.23 16.04
N LEU A 212 -7.39 -7.28 15.80
CA LEU A 212 -8.00 -7.09 14.48
C LEU A 212 -7.96 -5.60 14.09
N ILE A 213 -7.28 -5.28 13.00
CA ILE A 213 -7.02 -3.89 12.57
C ILE A 213 -7.74 -3.49 11.28
N GLY A 214 -8.21 -4.46 10.48
CA GLY A 214 -8.92 -4.20 9.23
C GLY A 214 -9.39 -5.49 8.56
N PHE A 215 -9.88 -5.40 7.32
CA PHE A 215 -10.36 -6.55 6.56
C PHE A 215 -9.88 -6.53 5.09
N GLY A 216 -9.56 -7.71 4.58
CA GLY A 216 -9.65 -8.04 3.15
C GLY A 216 -11.02 -8.61 2.81
N GLY A 217 -11.47 -8.42 1.57
CA GLY A 217 -12.82 -8.79 1.12
C GLY A 217 -12.84 -9.28 -0.32
N ARG A 218 -13.00 -10.59 -0.55
CA ARG A 218 -13.02 -11.21 -1.89
C ARG A 218 -14.44 -11.46 -2.38
N ILE A 219 -14.81 -10.92 -3.54
CA ILE A 219 -16.18 -11.05 -4.06
C ILE A 219 -16.51 -12.50 -4.49
N ILE A 220 -17.77 -12.91 -4.33
CA ILE A 220 -18.32 -14.17 -4.87
C ILE A 220 -19.39 -13.88 -5.92
N GLY A 221 -18.98 -13.67 -7.17
CA GLY A 221 -19.90 -13.42 -8.27
C GLY A 221 -19.29 -12.48 -9.32
N LYS A 222 -20.13 -11.62 -9.88
CA LYS A 222 -19.74 -10.55 -10.81
C LYS A 222 -19.57 -9.25 -10.01
N GLY A 223 -18.54 -8.47 -10.33
CA GLY A 223 -18.30 -7.15 -9.74
C GLY A 223 -16.84 -6.93 -9.37
N GLU A 224 -16.46 -5.67 -9.21
CA GLU A 224 -15.07 -5.26 -9.03
C GLU A 224 -14.88 -4.40 -7.76
N PRO A 225 -13.65 -4.32 -7.23
CA PRO A 225 -12.48 -5.15 -7.56
C PRO A 225 -12.61 -6.58 -7.00
N LYS A 226 -11.91 -7.57 -7.60
CA LYS A 226 -11.89 -8.98 -7.19
C LYS A 226 -11.61 -9.15 -5.68
N TYR A 227 -10.58 -8.44 -5.20
CA TYR A 227 -10.27 -8.24 -3.78
C TYR A 227 -10.41 -6.76 -3.45
N LEU A 228 -11.00 -6.45 -2.29
CA LEU A 228 -11.12 -5.10 -1.74
C LEU A 228 -10.58 -5.12 -0.31
N ASN A 229 -9.70 -4.19 0.04
CA ASN A 229 -9.16 -4.07 1.40
C ASN A 229 -9.77 -2.85 2.10
N SER A 230 -9.67 -2.78 3.44
CA SER A 230 -9.88 -1.55 4.20
C SER A 230 -9.09 -0.37 3.58
N PRO A 231 -9.54 0.89 3.75
CA PRO A 231 -8.67 2.05 3.52
C PRO A 231 -7.52 2.05 4.56
N GLU A 232 -6.58 2.97 4.46
CA GLU A 232 -5.70 3.26 5.61
C GLU A 232 -6.58 3.81 6.77
N THR A 233 -6.28 3.44 8.01
CA THR A 233 -7.05 3.87 9.21
C THR A 233 -6.10 4.12 10.39
N PRO A 234 -6.56 4.72 11.51
CA PRO A 234 -5.75 4.86 12.73
C PRO A 234 -5.21 3.54 13.32
N LEU A 235 -5.69 2.37 12.88
CA LEU A 235 -5.22 1.06 13.29
C LEU A 235 -4.41 0.30 12.23
N PHE A 236 -4.48 0.72 10.95
CA PHE A 236 -4.13 -0.15 9.83
C PHE A 236 -3.48 0.61 8.68
N SER A 237 -2.30 0.12 8.25
CA SER A 237 -1.64 0.57 7.02
C SER A 237 -1.14 -0.60 6.17
N LYS A 238 -1.50 -0.58 4.87
CA LYS A 238 -1.08 -1.61 3.89
C LYS A 238 0.39 -1.54 3.48
N GLY A 239 1.05 -0.43 3.82
CA GLY A 239 2.50 -0.28 3.64
C GLY A 239 3.31 -0.90 4.77
N GLN A 240 2.65 -1.33 5.86
CA GLN A 240 3.32 -1.87 7.04
C GLN A 240 2.84 -3.28 7.44
N GLU A 241 1.59 -3.64 7.22
CA GLU A 241 1.01 -4.89 7.77
C GLU A 241 1.02 -6.06 6.78
N LEU A 242 1.13 -7.28 7.33
CA LEU A 242 1.21 -8.53 6.56
C LEU A 242 0.14 -9.51 7.07
N TYR A 243 -0.69 -10.01 6.16
CA TYR A 243 -1.72 -11.00 6.50
C TYR A 243 -1.08 -12.35 6.86
N GLY A 244 -1.66 -13.09 7.80
CA GLY A 244 -1.14 -14.38 8.27
C GLY A 244 0.05 -14.29 9.22
N LEU A 245 0.69 -13.13 9.38
CA LEU A 245 1.87 -12.98 10.25
C LEU A 245 1.57 -13.30 11.72
N TRP A 246 0.34 -13.05 12.19
CA TRP A 246 -0.09 -13.48 13.51
C TRP A 246 -0.35 -14.99 13.55
N GLU A 247 -1.16 -15.52 12.65
CA GLU A 247 -1.55 -16.93 12.57
C GLU A 247 -0.32 -17.84 12.46
N GLY A 248 0.52 -17.58 11.47
CA GLY A 248 1.72 -18.35 11.14
C GLY A 248 2.90 -18.18 12.10
N ARG A 249 2.82 -17.29 13.10
CA ARG A 249 3.97 -16.97 14.00
C ARG A 249 4.59 -18.19 14.69
N ALA A 250 3.84 -19.26 14.92
CA ALA A 250 4.35 -20.51 15.47
C ALA A 250 4.97 -21.43 14.40
N ALA A 251 4.40 -21.44 13.20
CA ALA A 251 4.92 -22.20 12.06
C ALA A 251 6.23 -21.59 11.53
N ILE A 252 6.35 -20.27 11.43
CA ILE A 252 7.59 -19.58 11.02
C ILE A 252 8.78 -20.03 11.89
N ARG A 253 8.61 -20.09 13.22
CA ARG A 253 9.63 -20.60 14.15
C ARG A 253 9.88 -22.12 14.04
N LYS A 254 8.87 -22.91 13.69
CA LYS A 254 8.99 -24.37 13.50
C LYS A 254 9.77 -24.70 12.22
N GLU A 255 9.45 -24.01 11.12
CA GLU A 255 9.99 -24.25 9.79
C GLU A 255 11.34 -23.55 9.56
N GLY A 256 11.66 -22.52 10.35
CA GLY A 256 12.91 -21.77 10.24
C GLY A 256 12.98 -20.85 9.00
N PHE A 257 11.81 -20.44 8.48
CA PHE A 257 11.68 -19.40 7.46
C PHE A 257 10.27 -18.83 7.42
N VAL A 258 10.14 -17.61 6.89
CA VAL A 258 8.85 -17.03 6.50
C VAL A 258 8.71 -17.06 4.97
N LEU A 259 7.57 -17.52 4.48
CA LEU A 259 7.19 -17.53 3.07
C LEU A 259 6.28 -16.34 2.78
N VAL A 260 6.60 -15.51 1.80
CA VAL A 260 5.82 -14.32 1.43
C VAL A 260 5.12 -14.56 0.09
N VAL A 261 3.82 -14.34 0.03
CA VAL A 261 2.96 -14.53 -1.15
C VAL A 261 2.12 -13.27 -1.42
N GLU A 262 1.37 -13.21 -2.52
CA GLU A 262 0.59 -12.02 -2.89
C GLU A 262 -0.83 -11.99 -2.28
N GLY A 263 -1.45 -13.16 -2.06
CA GLY A 263 -2.88 -13.27 -1.79
C GLY A 263 -3.26 -13.82 -0.40
N TYR A 264 -4.45 -13.38 0.07
CA TYR A 264 -5.11 -13.97 1.24
C TYR A 264 -5.42 -15.47 1.07
N MET A 265 -5.81 -15.88 -0.15
CA MET A 265 -6.16 -17.27 -0.44
C MET A 265 -4.94 -18.17 -0.33
N ASP A 266 -3.82 -17.74 -0.91
CA ASP A 266 -2.51 -18.36 -0.91
C ASP A 266 -2.11 -18.75 0.52
N VAL A 267 -2.10 -17.78 1.45
CA VAL A 267 -1.78 -18.01 2.87
C VAL A 267 -2.70 -19.05 3.53
N VAL A 268 -4.01 -18.96 3.29
CA VAL A 268 -5.00 -19.87 3.90
C VAL A 268 -4.92 -21.27 3.29
N SER A 269 -4.59 -21.38 2.01
CA SER A 269 -4.44 -22.64 1.27
C SER A 269 -3.14 -23.36 1.60
N LEU A 270 -2.03 -22.63 1.67
CA LEU A 270 -0.74 -23.15 2.16
C LEU A 270 -0.89 -23.66 3.60
N ALA A 271 -1.57 -22.93 4.48
CA ALA A 271 -1.90 -23.38 5.82
C ALA A 271 -2.84 -24.61 5.86
N GLN A 272 -3.79 -24.72 4.93
CA GLN A 272 -4.66 -25.90 4.76
C GLN A 272 -3.88 -27.16 4.35
N HIS A 273 -2.72 -26.99 3.71
CA HIS A 273 -1.79 -28.05 3.31
C HIS A 273 -0.49 -28.04 4.15
N GLY A 274 -0.56 -27.66 5.43
CA GLY A 274 0.54 -27.80 6.40
C GLY A 274 1.58 -26.68 6.41
N LEU A 275 1.74 -25.92 5.32
CA LEU A 275 2.65 -24.78 5.18
C LEU A 275 2.08 -23.48 5.78
N ALA A 276 1.77 -23.54 7.08
CA ALA A 276 1.21 -22.42 7.84
C ALA A 276 2.22 -21.28 8.14
N ASN A 277 3.44 -21.29 7.57
CA ASN A 277 4.44 -20.22 7.71
C ASN A 277 4.38 -19.15 6.59
N ALA A 278 3.30 -19.15 5.81
CA ALA A 278 3.01 -18.17 4.77
C ALA A 278 2.43 -16.86 5.32
N VAL A 279 2.79 -15.73 4.70
CA VAL A 279 2.24 -14.38 4.95
C VAL A 279 2.04 -13.63 3.64
N ALA A 280 1.10 -12.70 3.57
CA ALA A 280 0.82 -11.94 2.33
C ALA A 280 0.92 -10.41 2.51
N THR A 281 1.33 -9.72 1.44
CA THR A 281 1.12 -8.25 1.34
C THR A 281 -0.35 -7.93 1.10
N LEU A 282 -0.73 -6.66 1.21
CA LEU A 282 -2.13 -6.25 1.35
C LEU A 282 -2.64 -5.51 0.12
N GLY A 283 -2.45 -6.12 -1.06
CA GLY A 283 -2.69 -5.49 -2.36
C GLY A 283 -1.69 -4.36 -2.65
N THR A 284 -0.47 -4.52 -2.14
CA THR A 284 0.63 -3.54 -2.17
C THR A 284 1.94 -4.25 -2.50
N ALA A 285 2.87 -3.55 -3.14
CA ALA A 285 4.23 -4.05 -3.30
C ALA A 285 4.92 -4.17 -1.92
N THR A 286 5.90 -5.08 -1.80
CA THR A 286 6.74 -5.20 -0.60
C THR A 286 7.44 -3.87 -0.28
N THR A 287 7.34 -3.43 0.97
CA THR A 287 7.96 -2.20 1.48
C THR A 287 9.16 -2.51 2.40
N PRO A 288 10.04 -1.53 2.66
CA PRO A 288 11.06 -1.65 3.71
C PRO A 288 10.46 -1.93 5.12
N ASP A 289 9.22 -1.50 5.40
CA ASP A 289 8.52 -1.85 6.64
C ASP A 289 8.10 -3.31 6.70
N HIS A 290 7.62 -3.87 5.58
CA HIS A 290 7.35 -5.31 5.46
C HIS A 290 8.64 -6.11 5.70
N VAL A 291 9.74 -5.75 5.04
CA VAL A 291 11.05 -6.41 5.23
C VAL A 291 11.53 -6.30 6.67
N ARG A 292 11.45 -5.12 7.31
CA ARG A 292 11.79 -4.93 8.73
C ARG A 292 10.87 -5.66 9.71
N LYS A 293 9.67 -6.09 9.31
CA LYS A 293 8.83 -7.03 10.09
C LYS A 293 9.18 -8.49 9.83
N LEU A 294 9.45 -8.87 8.57
CA LEU A 294 9.85 -10.23 8.18
C LEU A 294 11.16 -10.64 8.87
N MET A 295 12.17 -9.76 8.89
CA MET A 295 13.46 -9.97 9.58
C MET A 295 13.34 -10.13 11.11
N ARG A 296 12.21 -9.73 11.71
CA ARG A 296 11.91 -9.96 13.14
C ARG A 296 11.16 -11.27 13.38
N ALA A 297 10.64 -11.89 12.33
CA ALA A 297 9.93 -13.17 12.37
C ALA A 297 10.86 -14.35 12.03
N SER A 298 11.78 -14.17 11.08
CA SER A 298 12.89 -15.09 10.79
C SER A 298 14.04 -14.37 10.05
N ASP A 299 15.23 -14.89 10.30
CA ASP A 299 16.49 -14.74 9.55
C ASP A 299 16.43 -15.25 8.10
N ARG A 300 15.49 -16.14 7.76
CA ARG A 300 15.30 -16.68 6.40
C ARG A 300 13.95 -16.23 5.83
N ILE A 301 14.01 -15.48 4.74
CA ILE A 301 12.84 -14.91 4.06
C ILE A 301 12.80 -15.46 2.64
N ILE A 302 11.66 -16.01 2.22
CA ILE A 302 11.46 -16.51 0.86
C ILE A 302 10.24 -15.80 0.27
N PHE A 303 10.43 -14.96 -0.74
CA PHE A 303 9.32 -14.42 -1.51
C PHE A 303 8.95 -15.40 -2.63
N SER A 304 7.67 -15.74 -2.77
CA SER A 304 7.13 -16.58 -3.82
C SER A 304 6.29 -15.73 -4.77
N PHE A 305 6.59 -15.82 -6.05
CA PHE A 305 5.89 -15.11 -7.12
C PHE A 305 5.50 -16.08 -8.25
N ASP A 306 4.44 -15.72 -8.98
CA ASP A 306 4.05 -16.38 -10.21
C ASP A 306 5.21 -16.40 -11.22
N GLY A 307 5.30 -17.43 -12.06
CA GLY A 307 6.44 -17.62 -12.99
C GLY A 307 6.59 -16.59 -14.10
N ASP A 308 5.62 -15.69 -14.25
CA ASP A 308 5.40 -14.84 -15.41
C ASP A 308 6.20 -13.51 -15.37
N LYS A 309 5.93 -12.63 -16.34
CA LYS A 309 6.56 -11.31 -16.41
C LYS A 309 6.03 -10.31 -15.36
N ALA A 310 4.86 -10.52 -14.77
CA ALA A 310 4.37 -9.72 -13.65
C ALA A 310 5.03 -10.12 -12.33
N GLY A 311 5.10 -11.42 -12.02
CA GLY A 311 5.78 -11.95 -10.84
C GLY A 311 7.27 -11.55 -10.78
N ARG A 312 7.99 -11.60 -11.92
CA ARG A 312 9.37 -11.08 -12.01
C ARG A 312 9.49 -9.58 -11.73
N ARG A 313 8.54 -8.75 -12.18
CA ARG A 313 8.50 -7.31 -11.83
C ARG A 313 8.15 -7.07 -10.36
N ALA A 314 7.32 -7.92 -9.75
CA ALA A 314 7.02 -7.86 -8.32
C ALA A 314 8.24 -8.28 -7.47
N ALA A 315 8.94 -9.35 -7.88
CA ALA A 315 10.21 -9.78 -7.30
C ALA A 315 11.28 -8.68 -7.35
N TRP A 316 11.41 -7.98 -8.49
CA TRP A 316 12.36 -6.87 -8.61
C TRP A 316 12.03 -5.70 -7.67
N ARG A 317 10.75 -5.39 -7.46
CA ARG A 317 10.31 -4.37 -6.47
C ARG A 317 10.61 -4.83 -5.03
N ALA A 318 10.34 -6.09 -4.71
CA ALA A 318 10.65 -6.66 -3.40
C ALA A 318 12.16 -6.73 -3.12
N LEU A 319 12.97 -7.04 -4.14
CA LEU A 319 14.43 -6.96 -4.07
C LEU A 319 14.90 -5.55 -3.71
N ASN A 320 14.42 -4.52 -4.41
CA ASN A 320 14.77 -3.12 -4.11
C ASN A 320 14.37 -2.72 -2.67
N ALA A 321 13.20 -3.17 -2.20
CA ALA A 321 12.77 -2.96 -0.80
C ALA A 321 13.65 -3.71 0.24
N CYS A 322 14.42 -4.72 -0.19
CA CYS A 322 15.33 -5.46 0.67
C CYS A 322 16.76 -4.90 0.70
N LEU A 323 17.28 -4.33 -0.40
CA LEU A 323 18.68 -3.89 -0.52
C LEU A 323 19.19 -3.05 0.66
N PRO A 324 18.55 -1.93 1.07
CA PRO A 324 19.02 -1.08 2.17
C PRO A 324 18.84 -1.69 3.57
N LEU A 325 18.38 -2.93 3.66
CA LEU A 325 18.11 -3.66 4.90
C LEU A 325 18.90 -4.97 5.01
N LEU A 326 19.73 -5.29 4.02
CA LEU A 326 20.53 -6.52 4.02
C LEU A 326 21.52 -6.57 5.19
N ARG A 327 21.72 -7.79 5.70
CA ARG A 327 22.61 -8.08 6.83
C ARG A 327 23.27 -9.44 6.57
N ASP A 328 24.49 -9.62 7.07
CA ASP A 328 25.24 -10.87 6.93
C ASP A 328 24.56 -12.08 7.60
N ASP A 329 23.64 -11.84 8.55
CA ASP A 329 22.85 -12.85 9.27
C ASP A 329 21.44 -13.09 8.69
N VAL A 330 21.10 -12.55 7.50
CA VAL A 330 19.77 -12.72 6.88
C VAL A 330 19.85 -13.29 5.47
N ALA A 331 19.16 -14.41 5.23
CA ALA A 331 19.14 -15.10 3.95
C ALA A 331 17.80 -14.90 3.21
N ILE A 332 17.77 -13.90 2.31
CA ILE A 332 16.61 -13.60 1.45
C ILE A 332 16.68 -14.39 0.13
N ARG A 333 15.55 -14.98 -0.28
CA ARG A 333 15.40 -15.79 -1.50
C ARG A 333 14.13 -15.45 -2.28
N PHE A 334 14.14 -15.82 -3.57
CA PHE A 334 13.04 -15.67 -4.53
C PHE A 334 12.69 -17.02 -5.15
N LEU A 335 11.47 -17.47 -4.90
CA LEU A 335 10.82 -18.60 -5.55
C LEU A 335 9.96 -18.07 -6.71
N PHE A 336 10.16 -18.64 -7.89
CA PHE A 336 9.27 -18.46 -9.03
C PHE A 336 8.58 -19.79 -9.30
N LEU A 337 7.25 -19.80 -9.26
CA LEU A 337 6.45 -20.97 -9.61
C LEU A 337 6.44 -21.19 -11.15
N PRO A 338 5.93 -22.32 -11.67
CA PRO A 338 5.70 -22.48 -13.11
C PRO A 338 4.77 -21.42 -13.69
N GLU A 339 4.84 -21.20 -15.00
CA GLU A 339 3.94 -20.25 -15.68
C GLU A 339 2.47 -20.69 -15.54
N GLY A 340 1.60 -19.74 -15.18
CA GLY A 340 0.18 -19.99 -14.93
C GLY A 340 -0.18 -20.57 -13.56
N GLN A 341 0.79 -20.80 -12.67
CA GLN A 341 0.56 -21.28 -11.30
C GLN A 341 0.73 -20.15 -10.27
N ASP A 342 -0.27 -19.97 -9.40
CA ASP A 342 -0.17 -19.21 -8.15
C ASP A 342 0.06 -20.18 -6.95
N PRO A 343 0.40 -19.70 -5.74
CA PRO A 343 0.67 -20.60 -4.63
C PRO A 343 -0.55 -21.37 -4.12
N ASP A 344 -1.78 -20.91 -4.39
CA ASP A 344 -3.03 -21.61 -4.06
C ASP A 344 -3.30 -22.75 -5.07
N SER A 345 -3.07 -22.52 -6.37
CA SER A 345 -3.23 -23.55 -7.40
C SER A 345 -2.13 -24.62 -7.33
N TYR A 346 -0.87 -24.21 -7.17
CA TYR A 346 0.26 -25.15 -7.17
C TYR A 346 0.14 -26.16 -6.01
N ILE A 347 -0.22 -25.72 -4.79
CA ILE A 347 -0.33 -26.64 -3.66
C ILE A 347 -1.59 -27.52 -3.72
N GLN A 348 -2.68 -27.05 -4.34
CA GLN A 348 -3.85 -27.89 -4.62
C GLN A 348 -3.56 -28.97 -5.66
N GLU A 349 -2.69 -28.71 -6.64
CA GLU A 349 -2.36 -29.65 -7.72
C GLU A 349 -1.24 -30.64 -7.34
N PHE A 350 -0.16 -30.16 -6.71
CA PHE A 350 1.05 -30.95 -6.45
C PHE A 350 1.29 -31.30 -4.97
N GLY A 351 0.58 -30.67 -4.03
CA GLY A 351 0.63 -30.98 -2.60
C GLY A 351 1.86 -30.44 -1.84
N GLU A 352 1.87 -30.69 -0.52
CA GLU A 352 2.87 -30.13 0.41
C GLU A 352 4.31 -30.54 0.07
N GLU A 353 4.54 -31.81 -0.26
CA GLU A 353 5.90 -32.33 -0.51
C GLU A 353 6.53 -31.71 -1.76
N ALA A 354 5.77 -31.57 -2.84
CA ALA A 354 6.22 -30.89 -4.05
C ALA A 354 6.49 -29.40 -3.80
N PHE A 355 5.60 -28.69 -3.09
CA PHE A 355 5.79 -27.29 -2.73
C PHE A 355 7.06 -27.09 -1.88
N ARG A 356 7.31 -27.99 -0.93
CA ARG A 356 8.54 -27.98 -0.11
C ARG A 356 9.80 -28.21 -0.94
N ALA A 357 9.73 -29.01 -2.00
CA ALA A 357 10.83 -29.18 -2.94
C ALA A 357 11.09 -27.89 -3.74
N THR A 358 10.07 -27.25 -4.32
CA THR A 358 10.24 -25.94 -5.02
C THR A 358 10.81 -24.87 -4.10
N VAL A 359 10.36 -24.80 -2.83
CA VAL A 359 10.89 -23.88 -1.81
C VAL A 359 12.38 -24.11 -1.49
N ALA A 360 12.91 -25.32 -1.70
CA ALA A 360 14.33 -25.61 -1.54
C ALA A 360 15.19 -25.06 -2.71
N GLU A 361 14.60 -24.91 -3.90
CA GLU A 361 15.25 -24.41 -5.12
C GLU A 361 15.26 -22.87 -5.23
N ALA A 362 14.59 -22.16 -4.30
CA ALA A 362 14.45 -20.71 -4.31
C ALA A 362 15.79 -19.96 -4.39
N LEU A 363 15.91 -19.07 -5.39
CA LEU A 363 17.14 -18.37 -5.77
C LEU A 363 17.58 -17.39 -4.66
N PRO A 364 18.87 -17.37 -4.26
CA PRO A 364 19.41 -16.32 -3.40
C PRO A 364 19.23 -14.92 -4.00
N LEU A 365 19.01 -13.90 -3.15
CA LEU A 365 18.84 -12.51 -3.59
C LEU A 365 20.02 -12.03 -4.46
N SER A 366 21.26 -12.35 -4.10
CA SER A 366 22.45 -12.00 -4.90
C SER A 366 22.34 -12.57 -6.31
N ARG A 367 22.13 -13.89 -6.41
CA ARG A 367 21.99 -14.61 -7.67
C ARG A 367 20.86 -14.04 -8.54
N PHE A 368 19.66 -13.86 -7.99
CA PHE A 368 18.55 -13.25 -8.72
C PHE A 368 18.88 -11.82 -9.20
N MET A 369 19.49 -10.99 -8.34
CA MET A 369 19.89 -9.62 -8.72
C MET A 369 20.83 -9.62 -9.94
N LEU A 370 21.86 -10.47 -9.90
CA LEU A 370 22.92 -10.50 -10.89
C LEU A 370 22.50 -11.17 -12.20
N GLU A 371 21.72 -12.26 -12.14
CA GLU A 371 21.15 -12.91 -13.34
C GLU A 371 20.13 -12.01 -14.05
N GLU A 372 19.25 -11.34 -13.30
CA GLU A 372 18.26 -10.40 -13.84
C GLU A 372 18.93 -9.17 -14.48
N LEU A 373 19.96 -8.59 -13.85
CA LEU A 373 20.78 -7.52 -14.45
C LEU A 373 21.45 -7.98 -15.76
N ALA A 374 22.16 -9.12 -15.74
CA ALA A 374 22.84 -9.63 -16.92
C ALA A 374 21.88 -9.94 -18.08
N SER A 375 20.64 -10.35 -17.78
CA SER A 375 19.61 -10.63 -18.80
C SER A 375 19.14 -9.41 -19.60
N ARG A 376 19.40 -8.18 -19.10
CA ARG A 376 18.96 -6.92 -19.72
C ARG A 376 19.97 -6.36 -20.73
N HIS A 377 21.19 -6.87 -20.77
CA HIS A 377 22.30 -6.30 -21.54
C HIS A 377 23.02 -7.34 -22.42
N PRO A 378 23.61 -6.96 -23.57
CA PRO A 378 24.40 -7.86 -24.40
C PRO A 378 25.77 -8.12 -23.76
N MET A 379 25.85 -8.98 -22.75
CA MET A 379 27.05 -9.19 -21.92
C MET A 379 28.31 -9.68 -22.67
N GLY A 380 28.18 -10.13 -23.93
CA GLY A 380 29.33 -10.40 -24.80
C GLY A 380 30.06 -9.13 -25.26
N GLU A 381 29.34 -8.02 -25.39
CA GLU A 381 29.86 -6.71 -25.84
C GLU A 381 30.44 -5.90 -24.67
N ALA A 382 31.45 -5.07 -24.94
CA ALA A 382 32.05 -4.23 -23.91
C ALA A 382 31.07 -3.15 -23.46
N GLU A 383 30.32 -2.61 -24.42
CA GLU A 383 29.23 -1.66 -24.30
C GLU A 383 28.09 -2.24 -23.43
N GLY A 384 27.70 -3.50 -23.65
CA GLY A 384 26.70 -4.19 -22.83
C GLY A 384 27.15 -4.39 -21.39
N ARG A 385 28.41 -4.79 -21.15
CA ARG A 385 28.94 -4.89 -19.78
C ARG A 385 29.04 -3.53 -19.09
N ALA A 386 29.43 -2.47 -19.81
CA ALA A 386 29.44 -1.11 -19.29
C ALA A 386 28.03 -0.58 -18.94
N ALA A 387 27.02 -0.88 -19.77
CA ALA A 387 25.62 -0.57 -19.49
C ALA A 387 25.08 -1.34 -18.26
N CYS A 388 25.47 -2.61 -18.10
CA CYS A 388 25.15 -3.41 -16.93
C CYS A 388 25.77 -2.81 -15.64
N VAL A 389 27.04 -2.36 -15.67
CA VAL A 389 27.67 -1.62 -14.56
C VAL A 389 26.92 -0.31 -14.25
N HIS A 390 26.45 0.41 -15.27
CA HIS A 390 25.67 1.64 -15.09
C HIS A 390 24.33 1.38 -14.37
N GLU A 391 23.58 0.35 -14.77
CA GLU A 391 22.30 -0.02 -14.13
C GLU A 391 22.50 -0.62 -12.72
N ALA A 392 23.55 -1.40 -12.50
CA ALA A 392 23.84 -2.02 -11.21
C ALA A 392 24.27 -1.01 -10.14
N ARG A 393 24.95 0.08 -10.53
CA ARG A 393 25.49 1.11 -9.62
C ARG A 393 24.50 1.58 -8.52
N PRO A 394 23.28 2.06 -8.82
CA PRO A 394 22.32 2.50 -7.78
C PRO A 394 21.80 1.37 -6.88
N LEU A 395 21.93 0.11 -7.29
CA LEU A 395 21.55 -1.05 -6.47
C LEU A 395 22.67 -1.42 -5.49
N LEU A 396 23.91 -1.51 -6.00
CA LEU A 396 25.10 -1.76 -5.19
C LEU A 396 25.31 -0.66 -4.15
N ALA A 397 25.04 0.61 -4.51
CA ALA A 397 25.12 1.75 -3.60
C ALA A 397 24.08 1.74 -2.45
N GLN A 398 23.04 0.90 -2.52
CA GLN A 398 22.10 0.69 -1.41
C GLN A 398 22.56 -0.39 -0.42
N LEU A 399 23.56 -1.20 -0.77
CA LEU A 399 24.01 -2.30 0.08
C LEU A 399 24.74 -1.78 1.33
N PRO A 400 24.30 -2.16 2.55
CA PRO A 400 25.05 -1.87 3.77
C PRO A 400 26.46 -2.49 3.74
N GLU A 401 27.40 -1.86 4.43
CA GLU A 401 28.75 -2.40 4.60
C GLU A 401 28.70 -3.73 5.39
N GLY A 402 29.27 -4.79 4.81
CA GLY A 402 29.20 -6.15 5.35
C GLY A 402 29.86 -7.18 4.46
N ALA A 403 30.04 -8.41 4.97
CA ALA A 403 30.66 -9.50 4.22
C ALA A 403 29.83 -9.91 3.00
N LEU A 404 28.50 -9.89 3.09
CA LEU A 404 27.58 -10.19 2.00
C LEU A 404 27.75 -9.21 0.82
N ARG A 405 27.91 -7.91 1.11
CA ARG A 405 28.14 -6.89 0.08
C ARG A 405 29.42 -7.16 -0.68
N LEU A 406 30.53 -7.46 0.02
CA LEU A 406 31.81 -7.80 -0.62
C LEU A 406 31.69 -9.05 -1.51
N GLN A 407 30.93 -10.07 -1.11
CA GLN A 407 30.69 -11.23 -2.00
C GLN A 407 29.86 -10.84 -3.23
N ILE A 408 28.82 -10.01 -3.10
CA ILE A 408 28.02 -9.52 -4.23
C ILE A 408 28.86 -8.68 -5.20
N GLU A 409 29.70 -7.78 -4.70
CA GLU A 409 30.63 -6.98 -5.51
C GLU A 409 31.67 -7.87 -6.21
N HIS A 410 32.20 -8.91 -5.55
CA HIS A 410 33.09 -9.91 -6.16
C HIS A 410 32.41 -10.82 -7.20
N GLU A 411 31.14 -11.19 -7.02
CA GLU A 411 30.36 -11.93 -8.01
C GLU A 411 30.05 -11.04 -9.22
N PHE A 412 29.69 -9.78 -8.98
CA PHE A 412 29.42 -8.82 -10.06
C PHE A 412 30.66 -8.47 -10.89
N ALA A 413 31.80 -8.21 -10.25
CA ALA A 413 33.06 -7.92 -10.96
C ALA A 413 33.40 -9.01 -11.98
N LYS A 414 33.32 -10.29 -11.58
CA LYS A 414 33.52 -11.45 -12.46
C LYS A 414 32.51 -11.47 -13.62
N LEU A 415 31.25 -11.18 -13.34
CA LEU A 415 30.16 -11.15 -14.33
C LEU A 415 30.36 -10.08 -15.41
N VAL A 416 30.92 -8.92 -15.05
CA VAL A 416 31.25 -7.82 -15.99
C VAL A 416 32.68 -7.87 -16.54
N GLN A 417 33.44 -8.93 -16.22
CA GLN A 417 34.85 -9.13 -16.63
C GLN A 417 35.82 -8.05 -16.12
N LEU A 418 35.61 -7.57 -14.89
CA LEU A 418 36.50 -6.67 -14.16
C LEU A 418 37.13 -7.38 -12.95
N THR A 419 38.25 -6.86 -12.46
CA THR A 419 38.75 -7.15 -11.10
C THR A 419 37.89 -6.43 -10.05
N PRO A 420 37.84 -6.93 -8.80
CA PRO A 420 37.25 -6.19 -7.67
C PRO A 420 37.83 -4.78 -7.51
N GLU A 421 39.13 -4.62 -7.74
CA GLU A 421 39.86 -3.36 -7.62
C GLU A 421 39.42 -2.35 -8.69
N GLU A 422 39.23 -2.77 -9.94
CA GLU A 422 38.71 -1.92 -11.03
C GLU A 422 37.25 -1.52 -10.75
N LEU A 423 36.39 -2.46 -10.34
CA LEU A 423 34.99 -2.17 -9.99
C LEU A 423 34.92 -1.16 -8.84
N ALA A 424 35.71 -1.35 -7.78
CA ALA A 424 35.76 -0.43 -6.64
C ALA A 424 36.26 0.97 -7.05
N GLN A 425 37.29 1.06 -7.89
CA GLN A 425 37.77 2.33 -8.43
C GLN A 425 36.71 3.05 -9.28
N MET A 426 36.00 2.31 -10.15
CA MET A 426 34.88 2.88 -10.93
C MET A 426 33.77 3.41 -10.02
N MET A 427 33.35 2.63 -9.02
CA MET A 427 32.31 3.06 -8.07
C MET A 427 32.73 4.30 -7.27
N GLN A 428 33.98 4.37 -6.80
CA GLN A 428 34.51 5.54 -6.08
C GLN A 428 34.61 6.78 -6.98
N ALA A 429 35.18 6.65 -8.19
CA ALA A 429 35.31 7.76 -9.14
C ALA A 429 33.94 8.32 -9.55
N MET A 430 32.97 7.44 -9.83
CA MET A 430 31.61 7.83 -10.21
C MET A 430 30.82 8.42 -9.02
N ALA A 431 31.10 8.01 -7.78
CA ALA A 431 30.53 8.62 -6.58
C ALA A 431 31.07 10.05 -6.37
N ALA A 432 32.36 10.29 -6.58
CA ALA A 432 32.97 11.62 -6.54
C ALA A 432 32.47 12.57 -7.65
N MET A 433 31.89 12.03 -8.73
CA MET A 433 31.26 12.79 -9.81
C MET A 433 29.75 13.00 -9.64
N ALA A 434 29.12 12.53 -8.55
CA ALA A 434 27.74 12.89 -8.25
C ALA A 434 27.66 14.37 -7.86
N PRO A 435 26.64 15.13 -8.32
CA PRO A 435 26.53 16.56 -8.02
C PRO A 435 26.31 16.76 -6.52
N SER A 436 27.33 17.28 -5.83
CA SER A 436 27.23 17.63 -4.42
C SER A 436 26.26 18.80 -4.23
N THR A 437 25.17 18.55 -3.50
CA THR A 437 24.22 19.59 -3.12
C THR A 437 24.99 20.68 -2.34
N PRO A 438 24.97 21.96 -2.77
CA PRO A 438 25.79 22.99 -2.11
C PRO A 438 25.37 23.17 -0.65
N ALA A 439 26.25 22.80 0.27
CA ALA A 439 26.04 23.03 1.69
C ALA A 439 25.88 24.53 1.94
N ALA A 440 24.77 24.94 2.56
CA ALA A 440 24.44 26.34 2.74
C ALA A 440 25.51 27.07 3.57
N ALA A 441 26.19 28.03 2.95
CA ALA A 441 27.22 28.83 3.62
C ALA A 441 26.58 29.69 4.74
N PRO A 442 27.25 29.89 5.90
CA PRO A 442 26.69 30.69 6.99
C PRO A 442 26.47 32.14 6.55
N ALA A 443 25.23 32.63 6.64
CA ALA A 443 24.89 34.00 6.27
C ALA A 443 25.53 35.00 7.24
N GLN A 444 26.58 35.68 6.79
CA GLN A 444 27.11 36.87 7.47
C GLN A 444 26.17 38.06 7.21
N GLY A 445 25.74 38.74 8.27
CA GLY A 445 24.66 39.73 8.21
C GLY A 445 25.02 40.98 7.40
N SER A 446 24.18 41.33 6.43
CA SER A 446 24.26 42.57 5.66
C SER A 446 23.61 43.75 6.40
N ALA A 447 24.38 44.82 6.60
CA ALA A 447 23.82 46.11 7.02
C ALA A 447 23.05 46.78 5.86
N GLY A 448 22.09 47.64 6.19
CA GLY A 448 21.17 48.24 5.22
C GLY A 448 21.79 49.27 4.26
N PRO A 449 21.18 49.51 3.08
CA PRO A 449 21.73 50.38 2.03
C PRO A 449 21.39 51.87 2.19
N GLN A 450 22.25 52.73 1.64
CA GLN A 450 21.95 54.13 1.28
C GLN A 450 22.01 54.33 -0.25
N PRO A 451 21.39 55.39 -0.84
CA PRO A 451 20.97 55.35 -2.24
C PRO A 451 21.73 56.24 -3.26
N GLY A 452 22.00 55.67 -4.44
CA GLY A 452 22.13 56.36 -5.75
C GLY A 452 23.48 57.03 -6.09
N PRO A 453 23.59 57.72 -7.26
CA PRO A 453 22.63 57.74 -8.39
C PRO A 453 23.23 57.75 -9.84
N GLY A 454 22.51 57.13 -10.80
CA GLY A 454 22.18 57.74 -12.11
C GLY A 454 22.98 57.40 -13.39
N ARG A 455 22.30 57.68 -14.54
CA ARG A 455 22.79 57.82 -15.94
C ARG A 455 23.29 56.55 -16.69
N GLN A 456 23.26 56.46 -18.04
CA GLN A 456 22.40 57.02 -19.13
C GLN A 456 22.80 56.37 -20.48
N ASN A 457 21.85 56.10 -21.40
CA ASN A 457 22.06 55.88 -22.86
C ASN A 457 22.90 54.63 -23.28
N ALA A 458 22.94 54.13 -24.54
CA ALA A 458 22.20 54.46 -25.77
C ALA A 458 22.13 53.28 -26.80
N ARG A 459 21.00 53.21 -27.53
CA ARG A 459 20.79 52.98 -28.99
C ARG A 459 21.62 51.97 -29.84
N ARG A 460 20.85 51.32 -30.75
CA ARG A 460 21.13 50.95 -32.18
C ARG A 460 21.78 49.60 -32.57
N SER A 461 20.92 48.67 -33.00
CA SER A 461 20.81 48.07 -34.36
C SER A 461 22.02 48.01 -35.33
N GLY A 462 22.21 46.84 -35.98
CA GLY A 462 22.88 46.67 -37.28
C GLY A 462 22.75 45.23 -37.82
N SER A 463 22.58 45.04 -39.14
CA SER A 463 22.32 43.72 -39.76
C SER A 463 22.69 43.63 -41.26
N TYR A 464 23.48 42.62 -41.64
CA TYR A 464 23.73 42.01 -42.98
C TYR A 464 24.36 40.61 -42.73
N GLY A 465 24.40 39.61 -43.62
CA GLY A 465 23.86 39.32 -44.98
C GLY A 465 24.27 37.86 -45.31
N ALA A 466 23.57 37.01 -46.08
CA ALA A 466 22.85 37.09 -47.36
C ALA A 466 23.62 36.39 -48.51
N ALA A 467 23.25 35.14 -48.83
CA ALA A 467 23.54 34.32 -50.05
C ALA A 467 23.02 32.87 -49.80
N SER A 468 22.60 32.02 -50.77
CA SER A 468 22.23 32.18 -52.20
C SER A 468 21.50 30.88 -52.68
N ASP A 469 20.84 30.91 -53.83
CA ASP A 469 19.74 29.99 -54.21
C ASP A 469 20.10 28.74 -55.05
N GLU A 470 19.27 27.68 -54.87
CA GLU A 470 18.62 26.79 -55.89
C GLU A 470 19.38 25.99 -56.99
N PRO A 471 18.73 24.98 -57.63
CA PRO A 471 17.70 24.02 -57.17
C PRO A 471 18.22 22.57 -57.41
N PRO A 472 17.74 21.64 -58.29
CA PRO A 472 16.45 21.37 -58.99
C PRO A 472 15.67 20.16 -58.40
N GLY A 473 14.58 19.70 -59.07
CA GLY A 473 13.88 18.44 -58.76
C GLY A 473 12.99 17.93 -59.91
N PHE A 474 12.38 16.73 -59.81
CA PHE A 474 11.40 16.23 -60.80
C PHE A 474 10.45 15.11 -60.27
N ALA A 475 9.25 15.05 -60.86
CA ALA A 475 8.16 14.04 -60.86
C ALA A 475 8.05 12.91 -59.81
N GLY A 476 6.99 13.01 -59.00
CA GLY A 476 5.80 12.11 -58.93
C GLY A 476 5.85 10.61 -59.29
N GLY A 477 5.21 9.80 -58.44
CA GLY A 477 4.80 8.42 -58.69
C GLY A 477 3.79 7.92 -57.62
N SER A 478 2.84 7.07 -58.00
CA SER A 478 1.74 6.62 -57.12
C SER A 478 1.21 5.22 -57.48
N TYR A 479 1.46 4.25 -56.61
CA TYR A 479 0.87 2.90 -56.50
C TYR A 479 0.98 2.52 -54.99
N HIS A 480 0.09 1.78 -54.31
CA HIS A 480 -0.48 0.45 -54.57
C HIS A 480 0.61 -0.65 -54.63
N ASP A 481 0.51 -1.82 -53.99
CA ASP A 481 -0.49 -2.38 -53.04
C ASP A 481 0.22 -2.66 -51.67
N ASP A 482 -0.05 -3.62 -50.78
CA ASP A 482 -0.90 -4.82 -50.72
C ASP A 482 -1.25 -5.20 -49.27
N VAL A 483 -2.35 -5.97 -49.11
CA VAL A 483 -2.70 -6.74 -47.91
C VAL A 483 -3.29 -8.08 -48.38
N PRO A 484 -2.63 -9.24 -48.17
CA PRO A 484 -3.09 -10.50 -48.74
C PRO A 484 -4.42 -10.98 -48.14
N VAL A 485 -5.40 -11.23 -49.01
CA VAL A 485 -6.61 -12.01 -48.69
C VAL A 485 -6.53 -13.35 -49.41
N TYR A 486 -6.64 -14.45 -48.66
CA TYR A 486 -7.05 -15.75 -49.18
C TYR A 486 -8.18 -16.30 -48.30
N GLY A 487 -9.15 -16.94 -48.95
CA GLY A 487 -10.45 -17.23 -48.36
C GLY A 487 -10.65 -18.65 -47.84
N ASP A 488 -11.68 -18.74 -47.00
CA ASP A 488 -12.66 -19.82 -46.81
C ASP A 488 -12.48 -21.14 -47.59
N ASP A 489 -12.51 -22.25 -46.84
CA ASP A 489 -13.15 -23.52 -47.26
C ASP A 489 -13.30 -24.44 -46.01
N GLY A 490 -14.52 -24.89 -45.66
CA GLY A 490 -14.71 -26.09 -44.82
C GLY A 490 -15.72 -26.07 -43.65
N MET A 491 -16.97 -26.42 -43.95
CA MET A 491 -17.94 -27.17 -43.12
C MET A 491 -18.25 -26.75 -41.66
N VAL A 492 -19.51 -26.37 -41.43
CA VAL A 492 -20.22 -26.47 -40.13
C VAL A 492 -21.49 -27.32 -40.31
N PRO A 493 -21.76 -28.37 -39.49
CA PRO A 493 -23.00 -29.13 -39.56
C PRO A 493 -24.19 -28.43 -38.88
N ASP A 494 -25.35 -28.45 -39.55
CA ASP A 494 -26.65 -28.06 -39.00
C ASP A 494 -27.27 -29.19 -38.14
N TYR A 495 -27.93 -28.81 -37.04
CA TYR A 495 -28.91 -29.64 -36.33
C TYR A 495 -30.05 -28.80 -35.70
N GLY A 496 -31.00 -28.40 -36.56
CA GLY A 496 -32.45 -28.59 -36.40
C GLY A 496 -33.10 -28.48 -35.01
N VAL A 497 -33.99 -27.49 -34.87
CA VAL A 497 -34.91 -27.32 -33.73
C VAL A 497 -36.16 -28.20 -33.89
N PRO A 498 -36.67 -28.84 -32.81
CA PRO A 498 -38.07 -29.23 -32.68
C PRO A 498 -38.87 -28.24 -31.82
N ASP A 499 -40.09 -27.95 -32.24
CA ASP A 499 -41.11 -27.17 -31.51
C ASP A 499 -41.74 -28.00 -30.36
N HIS A 500 -42.46 -27.35 -29.43
CA HIS A 500 -43.70 -27.84 -28.76
C HIS A 500 -44.08 -27.03 -27.49
N ASP A 501 -45.22 -26.33 -27.60
CA ASP A 501 -46.31 -26.17 -26.61
C ASP A 501 -46.04 -25.63 -25.19
N LEU A 502 -46.48 -24.38 -24.98
CA LEU A 502 -46.79 -23.79 -23.67
C LEU A 502 -48.31 -23.92 -23.35
N PRO A 503 -48.71 -24.34 -22.14
CA PRO A 503 -50.09 -24.18 -21.68
C PRO A 503 -50.36 -22.74 -21.19
N VAL A 504 -51.33 -22.07 -21.78
CA VAL A 504 -51.91 -20.81 -21.27
C VAL A 504 -52.92 -21.12 -20.16
N TRP A 505 -53.04 -20.24 -19.16
CA TRP A 505 -54.21 -20.18 -18.28
C TRP A 505 -54.62 -18.73 -18.00
N GLU A 506 -55.88 -18.39 -18.26
CA GLU A 506 -56.45 -17.04 -18.14
C GLU A 506 -57.43 -16.94 -16.97
N GLY A 507 -57.62 -15.71 -16.46
CA GLY A 507 -58.91 -15.21 -15.95
C GLY A 507 -59.36 -15.65 -14.56
N GLY A 508 -59.62 -14.69 -13.66
CA GLY A 508 -60.13 -15.02 -12.31
C GLY A 508 -60.44 -13.85 -11.37
N GLY A 509 -61.39 -12.99 -11.74
CA GLY A 509 -62.08 -12.06 -10.81
C GLY A 509 -63.59 -12.03 -11.10
N PRO A 510 -64.44 -11.27 -10.36
CA PRO A 510 -64.10 -10.21 -9.39
C PRO A 510 -65.00 -10.12 -8.11
N ALA A 511 -64.79 -9.03 -7.34
CA ALA A 511 -65.82 -8.18 -6.66
C ALA A 511 -66.21 -8.34 -5.16
N ARG A 512 -65.92 -7.24 -4.42
CA ARG A 512 -66.76 -6.48 -3.45
C ARG A 512 -67.35 -7.10 -2.16
N ALA A 513 -66.94 -6.52 -1.01
CA ALA A 513 -67.73 -5.82 0.03
C ALA A 513 -66.89 -5.74 1.35
N GLN A 514 -66.97 -4.82 2.31
CA GLN A 514 -67.44 -3.44 2.53
C GLN A 514 -67.03 -3.07 4.00
N ASP A 515 -67.15 -1.79 4.38
CA ASP A 515 -67.19 -1.22 5.75
C ASP A 515 -66.05 -1.38 6.79
N ALA A 516 -65.29 -0.29 6.89
CA ALA A 516 -65.27 0.64 8.05
C ALA A 516 -64.96 0.14 9.48
N SER A 517 -63.89 0.71 10.06
CA SER A 517 -64.07 1.56 11.26
C SER A 517 -63.01 2.64 11.41
N GLN A 518 -63.48 3.82 11.81
CA GLN A 518 -62.70 5.06 11.98
C GLN A 518 -61.90 5.04 13.28
N ARG A 519 -60.71 5.68 13.28
CA ARG A 519 -60.21 6.42 14.44
C ARG A 519 -59.18 7.48 14.00
N GLY A 520 -59.61 8.74 13.98
CA GLY A 520 -58.81 9.86 13.44
C GLY A 520 -57.97 10.58 14.50
N TRP A 521 -56.90 11.24 14.04
CA TRP A 521 -56.15 12.24 14.80
C TRP A 521 -56.09 13.57 14.01
N ARG A 522 -56.05 14.69 14.74
CA ARG A 522 -56.33 16.04 14.20
C ARG A 522 -55.08 16.68 13.59
N LYS A 523 -55.23 17.34 12.43
CA LYS A 523 -54.22 18.29 11.91
C LYS A 523 -54.31 19.63 12.66
N PRO A 524 -53.20 20.25 13.08
CA PRO A 524 -53.10 21.70 13.23
C PRO A 524 -52.88 22.37 11.85
N GLY A 525 -53.19 23.67 11.76
CA GLY A 525 -53.22 24.42 10.50
C GLY A 525 -51.85 24.64 9.85
N GLY A 526 -51.83 24.73 8.51
CA GLY A 526 -50.61 25.00 7.76
C GLY A 526 -50.33 26.49 7.59
N GLY A 527 -49.23 26.97 8.17
CA GLY A 527 -48.54 28.18 7.70
C GLY A 527 -47.70 27.84 6.46
N LYS A 528 -47.90 28.56 5.35
CA LYS A 528 -47.06 28.40 4.14
C LYS A 528 -45.75 29.18 4.28
N GLU A 529 -44.84 28.71 5.12
CA GLU A 529 -43.44 29.08 4.92
C GLU A 529 -42.95 28.43 3.62
N LYS A 530 -42.38 29.25 2.72
CA LYS A 530 -41.64 28.70 1.58
C LYS A 530 -40.44 27.93 2.14
N PRO A 531 -40.06 26.75 1.59
CA PRO A 531 -38.83 26.11 1.99
C PRO A 531 -37.67 27.07 1.71
N ARG A 532 -37.01 27.54 2.77
CA ARG A 532 -35.70 28.17 2.64
C ARG A 532 -34.80 27.13 1.99
N GLN A 533 -34.31 27.42 0.79
CA GLN A 533 -33.27 26.62 0.16
C GLN A 533 -32.11 26.53 1.16
N ALA A 534 -31.77 25.32 1.58
CA ALA A 534 -30.58 25.11 2.39
C ALA A 534 -29.38 25.54 1.54
N ARG A 535 -28.64 26.56 1.99
CA ARG A 535 -27.32 26.83 1.41
C ARG A 535 -26.47 25.58 1.63
N PRO A 536 -25.77 25.07 0.60
CA PRO A 536 -24.80 24.00 0.81
C PRO A 536 -23.71 24.49 1.77
N SER A 537 -23.21 23.60 2.62
CA SER A 537 -22.11 23.92 3.53
C SER A 537 -20.79 23.99 2.75
N SER A 538 -20.19 25.17 2.63
CA SER A 538 -18.94 25.44 1.87
C SER A 538 -17.66 24.87 2.51
N ARG A 539 -17.72 23.65 3.06
CA ARG A 539 -16.67 23.08 3.93
C ARG A 539 -16.11 21.72 3.51
N ALA A 540 -16.67 21.11 2.46
CA ALA A 540 -16.29 19.78 1.99
C ALA A 540 -15.62 19.85 0.60
N VAL A 541 -14.35 20.23 0.57
CA VAL A 541 -13.52 20.16 -0.64
C VAL A 541 -13.35 18.71 -1.09
N THR A 542 -13.42 18.44 -2.38
CA THR A 542 -13.29 17.08 -2.92
C THR A 542 -11.88 16.52 -2.69
N PRO A 543 -11.71 15.19 -2.51
CA PRO A 543 -10.39 14.60 -2.27
C PRO A 543 -9.35 14.95 -3.36
N MET A 544 -9.78 15.06 -4.63
CA MET A 544 -8.91 15.47 -5.73
C MET A 544 -8.47 16.94 -5.61
N ALA A 545 -9.39 17.86 -5.37
CA ALA A 545 -9.04 19.27 -5.15
C ALA A 545 -8.17 19.45 -3.90
N LYS A 546 -8.47 18.74 -2.79
CA LYS A 546 -7.63 18.74 -1.59
C LYS A 546 -6.20 18.24 -1.88
N ARG A 547 -6.05 17.20 -2.71
CA ARG A 547 -4.74 16.66 -3.15
C ARG A 547 -3.95 17.67 -3.99
N LEU A 548 -4.60 18.30 -4.97
CA LEU A 548 -3.96 19.30 -5.86
C LEU A 548 -3.57 20.58 -5.10
N LEU A 549 -4.45 21.11 -4.24
CA LEU A 549 -4.14 22.26 -3.38
C LEU A 549 -2.96 21.96 -2.44
N ARG A 550 -2.88 20.75 -1.90
CA ARG A 550 -1.75 20.32 -1.06
C ARG A 550 -0.44 20.23 -1.86
N LEU A 551 -0.46 19.62 -3.05
CA LEU A 551 0.71 19.55 -3.94
C LEU A 551 1.23 20.95 -4.30
N LEU A 552 0.35 21.91 -4.57
CA LEU A 552 0.73 23.30 -4.86
C LEU A 552 1.24 24.08 -3.64
N LEU A 553 0.83 23.71 -2.42
CA LEU A 553 1.36 24.32 -1.19
C LEU A 553 2.78 23.84 -0.86
N THR A 554 3.11 22.57 -1.15
CA THR A 554 4.45 22.02 -0.93
C THR A 554 5.39 22.26 -2.11
N HIS A 555 4.86 22.23 -3.34
CA HIS A 555 5.62 22.39 -4.59
C HIS A 555 4.99 23.46 -5.51
N PRO A 556 5.08 24.76 -5.18
CA PRO A 556 4.55 25.84 -6.02
C PRO A 556 5.19 25.90 -7.42
N GLU A 557 6.35 25.28 -7.62
CA GLU A 557 6.97 25.07 -8.93
C GLU A 557 6.05 24.33 -9.93
N LEU A 558 5.13 23.47 -9.47
CA LEU A 558 4.16 22.76 -10.32
C LEU A 558 3.16 23.69 -11.03
N ALA A 559 3.01 24.93 -10.58
CA ALA A 559 2.21 25.96 -11.25
C ALA A 559 2.90 26.55 -12.50
N ALA A 560 4.21 26.34 -12.67
CA ALA A 560 4.99 26.84 -13.79
C ALA A 560 4.99 25.85 -14.96
N GLY A 561 4.78 26.34 -16.18
CA GLY A 561 4.77 25.51 -17.39
C GLY A 561 3.42 24.85 -17.72
N LEU A 562 2.37 25.11 -16.93
CA LEU A 562 0.99 24.76 -17.29
C LEU A 562 0.55 25.57 -18.52
N GLY A 563 0.18 24.87 -19.60
CA GLY A 563 -0.45 25.49 -20.77
C GLY A 563 -1.96 25.70 -20.59
N ASP A 564 -2.57 26.57 -21.39
CA ASP A 564 -3.98 26.94 -21.27
C ASP A 564 -4.93 25.72 -21.26
N GLN A 565 -4.68 24.74 -22.13
CA GLN A 565 -5.43 23.47 -22.19
C GLN A 565 -5.40 22.67 -20.87
N GLN A 566 -4.35 22.81 -20.06
CA GLN A 566 -4.26 22.15 -18.74
C GLN A 566 -5.02 22.93 -17.66
N LEU A 567 -5.19 24.24 -17.85
CA LEU A 567 -6.00 25.09 -16.97
C LEU A 567 -7.50 24.92 -17.25
N GLU A 568 -7.89 24.74 -18.52
CA GLU A 568 -9.27 24.43 -18.92
C GLU A 568 -9.79 23.12 -18.27
N ILE A 569 -8.91 22.12 -18.09
CA ILE A 569 -9.25 20.86 -17.39
C ILE A 569 -9.70 21.12 -15.93
N LEU A 570 -9.17 22.17 -15.27
CA LEU A 570 -9.53 22.52 -13.90
C LEU A 570 -10.89 23.26 -13.77
N ASP A 571 -11.48 23.71 -14.88
CA ASP A 571 -12.83 24.32 -14.87
C ASP A 571 -13.95 23.27 -14.80
N HIS A 572 -13.64 22.00 -15.03
CA HIS A 572 -14.60 20.93 -15.30
C HIS A 572 -14.94 20.01 -14.10
N GLY A 573 -14.70 20.45 -12.85
CA GLY A 573 -15.01 19.63 -11.68
C GLY A 573 -15.19 20.36 -10.34
N PRO A 574 -15.90 19.74 -9.37
CA PRO A 574 -16.25 20.36 -8.10
C PRO A 574 -15.02 20.73 -7.27
N HIS A 575 -14.96 22.00 -6.87
CA HIS A 575 -13.87 22.65 -6.13
C HIS A 575 -12.51 22.77 -6.87
N LEU A 576 -12.43 22.40 -8.16
CA LEU A 576 -11.18 22.54 -8.93
C LEU A 576 -10.84 24.00 -9.31
N VAL A 577 -11.85 24.88 -9.36
CA VAL A 577 -11.65 26.34 -9.52
C VAL A 577 -10.70 26.90 -8.44
N MET A 578 -10.77 26.37 -7.21
CA MET A 578 -9.88 26.75 -6.10
C MET A 578 -8.40 26.42 -6.38
N VAL A 579 -8.15 25.37 -7.18
CA VAL A 579 -6.81 25.00 -7.65
C VAL A 579 -6.31 26.01 -8.68
N ARG A 580 -7.19 26.44 -9.61
CA ARG A 580 -6.88 27.48 -10.61
C ARG A 580 -6.61 28.84 -9.96
N GLU A 581 -7.36 29.21 -8.92
CA GLU A 581 -7.13 30.40 -8.10
C GLU A 581 -5.75 30.38 -7.45
N LEU A 582 -5.35 29.25 -6.85
CA LEU A 582 -4.02 29.09 -6.25
C LEU A 582 -2.90 29.13 -7.31
N ILE A 583 -3.06 28.49 -8.47
CA ILE A 583 -2.11 28.58 -9.60
C ILE A 583 -1.94 30.03 -10.05
N ALA A 584 -3.03 30.77 -10.20
CA ALA A 584 -2.99 32.18 -10.58
C ALA A 584 -2.26 33.03 -9.53
N LEU A 585 -2.50 32.78 -8.24
CA LEU A 585 -1.78 33.46 -7.14
C LEU A 585 -0.29 33.13 -7.13
N ILE A 586 0.10 31.87 -7.31
CA ILE A 586 1.51 31.45 -7.37
C ILE A 586 2.22 32.18 -8.52
N ASN A 587 1.62 32.18 -9.70
CA ASN A 587 2.20 32.80 -10.89
C ASN A 587 2.20 34.34 -10.82
N ALA A 588 1.24 34.97 -10.14
CA ALA A 588 1.20 36.42 -9.94
C ALA A 588 2.12 36.93 -8.80
N SER A 589 2.33 36.12 -7.76
CA SER A 589 3.17 36.48 -6.59
C SER A 589 4.63 36.06 -6.74
N GLY A 590 4.91 35.05 -7.56
CA GLY A 590 6.23 34.41 -7.68
C GLY A 590 6.68 33.63 -6.43
N ALA A 591 5.79 33.44 -5.45
CA ALA A 591 6.14 32.82 -4.18
C ALA A 591 6.39 31.31 -4.31
N ARG A 592 7.47 30.85 -3.65
CA ARG A 592 7.93 29.44 -3.68
C ARG A 592 7.66 28.66 -2.39
N HIS A 593 6.93 29.25 -1.43
CA HIS A 593 6.64 28.63 -0.14
C HIS A 593 5.21 28.98 0.33
N ALA A 594 4.58 28.07 1.07
CA ALA A 594 3.20 28.23 1.57
C ALA A 594 2.96 29.49 2.42
N GLY A 595 3.92 29.92 3.25
CA GLY A 595 3.76 31.09 4.13
C GLY A 595 3.49 32.40 3.37
N PRO A 596 4.39 32.82 2.44
CA PRO A 596 4.16 33.95 1.57
C PRO A 596 2.91 33.82 0.67
N LEU A 597 2.53 32.60 0.25
CA LEU A 597 1.30 32.37 -0.51
C LEU A 597 0.04 32.65 0.32
N LEU A 598 -0.04 32.13 1.55
CA LEU A 598 -1.10 32.46 2.49
C LEU A 598 -1.17 33.96 2.75
N GLN A 599 -0.03 34.60 3.02
CA GLN A 599 0.04 36.04 3.26
C GLN A 599 -0.42 36.88 2.05
N ALA A 600 -0.10 36.44 0.83
CA ALA A 600 -0.53 37.11 -0.40
C ALA A 600 -2.04 36.95 -0.67
N LEU A 601 -2.63 35.79 -0.32
CA LEU A 601 -4.07 35.56 -0.43
C LEU A 601 -4.86 36.32 0.65
N GLU A 602 -4.41 36.26 1.90
CA GLU A 602 -5.01 36.98 3.03
C GLU A 602 -4.96 38.50 2.87
N ALA A 603 -4.01 39.02 2.08
CA ALA A 603 -3.94 40.44 1.71
C ALA A 603 -4.91 40.83 0.57
N GLN A 604 -5.52 39.86 -0.12
CA GLN A 604 -6.52 40.08 -1.19
C GLN A 604 -7.95 39.89 -0.67
N ASP A 605 -8.22 38.76 -0.02
CA ASP A 605 -9.52 38.47 0.63
C ASP A 605 -9.31 37.53 1.85
N PRO A 606 -9.39 38.03 3.10
CA PRO A 606 -9.27 37.21 4.30
C PRO A 606 -10.37 36.17 4.53
N ASP A 607 -11.56 36.37 3.93
CA ASP A 607 -12.76 35.58 4.18
C ASP A 607 -13.06 34.56 3.05
N ALA A 608 -12.28 34.55 1.97
CA ALA A 608 -12.39 33.59 0.89
C ALA A 608 -12.29 32.12 1.38
N ASP A 609 -13.16 31.24 0.86
CA ASP A 609 -13.16 29.80 1.22
C ASP A 609 -11.77 29.15 0.99
N LEU A 610 -11.00 29.62 -0.01
CA LEU A 610 -9.62 29.18 -0.27
C LEU A 610 -8.67 29.47 0.91
N VAL A 611 -8.74 30.64 1.57
CA VAL A 611 -7.91 30.95 2.75
C VAL A 611 -8.15 29.92 3.86
N GLN A 612 -9.42 29.60 4.14
CA GLN A 612 -9.78 28.67 5.21
C GLN A 612 -9.30 27.24 4.89
N VAL A 613 -9.41 26.82 3.63
CA VAL A 613 -8.93 25.51 3.17
C VAL A 613 -7.40 25.41 3.23
N LEU A 614 -6.68 26.42 2.73
CA LEU A 614 -5.20 26.41 2.73
C LEU A 614 -4.63 26.53 4.16
N ARG A 615 -5.31 27.24 5.08
CA ARG A 615 -4.96 27.24 6.51
C ARG A 615 -5.11 25.85 7.15
N SER A 616 -6.19 25.12 6.86
CA SER A 616 -6.35 23.73 7.34
C SER A 616 -5.25 22.82 6.78
N LEU A 617 -4.99 22.88 5.48
CA LEU A 617 -3.94 22.11 4.82
C LEU A 617 -2.54 22.42 5.36
N SER A 618 -2.23 23.69 5.63
CA SER A 618 -0.93 24.10 6.15
C SER A 618 -0.70 23.66 7.61
N ALA A 619 -1.77 23.43 8.38
CA ALA A 619 -1.68 22.83 9.70
C ALA A 619 -1.48 21.31 9.65
N GLU A 620 -2.07 20.62 8.66
CA GLU A 620 -1.84 19.19 8.39
C GLU A 620 -0.39 18.92 7.92
N LEU A 621 0.12 19.77 7.03
CA LEU A 621 1.46 19.65 6.41
C LEU A 621 2.65 19.71 7.39
N LEU A 622 2.47 20.19 8.61
CA LEU A 622 3.53 20.22 9.64
C LEU A 622 3.80 18.83 10.28
N SER A 623 3.27 17.74 9.71
CA SER A 623 3.29 16.41 10.32
C SER A 623 3.50 15.23 9.37
N GLU A 624 3.85 15.47 8.10
CA GLU A 624 4.03 14.42 7.08
C GLU A 624 5.34 14.59 6.29
N ASP A 625 5.92 13.48 5.82
CA ASP A 625 7.17 13.44 5.04
C ASP A 625 6.97 13.85 3.57
N GLU A 626 8.06 14.21 2.88
CA GLU A 626 8.05 14.65 1.47
C GLU A 626 7.72 13.50 0.49
N LEU A 627 7.08 13.85 -0.63
CA LEU A 627 6.66 12.90 -1.67
C LEU A 627 7.82 12.60 -2.66
N PRO A 628 8.04 11.34 -3.09
CA PRO A 628 9.19 10.98 -3.93
C PRO A 628 9.21 11.59 -5.34
N ASP A 629 8.05 11.82 -5.96
CA ASP A 629 7.91 12.50 -7.26
C ASP A 629 6.60 13.31 -7.31
N PRO A 630 6.66 14.61 -6.95
CA PRO A 630 5.50 15.50 -7.03
C PRO A 630 5.01 15.76 -8.46
N GLN A 631 5.88 15.66 -9.47
CA GLN A 631 5.55 16.00 -10.85
C GLN A 631 4.78 14.89 -11.54
N ALA A 632 5.13 13.62 -11.29
CA ALA A 632 4.36 12.46 -11.73
C ALA A 632 2.97 12.44 -11.08
N GLU A 633 2.88 12.70 -9.78
CA GLU A 633 1.62 12.74 -9.04
C GLU A 633 0.69 13.89 -9.48
N TRP A 634 1.26 15.05 -9.81
CA TRP A 634 0.55 16.16 -10.43
C TRP A 634 -0.01 15.79 -11.82
N ASN A 635 0.83 15.20 -12.67
CA ASN A 635 0.45 14.80 -14.03
C ASN A 635 -0.62 13.69 -14.03
N ASP A 636 -0.55 12.73 -13.12
CA ASP A 636 -1.59 11.71 -12.94
C ASP A 636 -2.91 12.30 -12.43
N ALA A 637 -2.86 13.25 -11.48
CA ALA A 637 -4.06 13.92 -10.99
C ALA A 637 -4.80 14.71 -12.09
N LEU A 638 -4.07 15.50 -12.90
CA LEU A 638 -4.66 16.19 -14.06
C LEU A 638 -5.23 15.21 -15.10
N ARG A 639 -4.49 14.14 -15.42
CA ARG A 639 -4.93 13.07 -16.34
C ARG A 639 -6.23 12.40 -15.89
N ARG A 640 -6.40 12.18 -14.58
CA ARG A 640 -7.62 11.58 -14.00
C ARG A 640 -8.82 12.51 -14.16
N ILE A 641 -8.66 13.80 -13.89
CA ILE A 641 -9.71 14.82 -14.09
C ILE A 641 -10.11 14.87 -15.56
N GLU A 642 -9.15 14.91 -16.48
CA GLU A 642 -9.44 14.90 -17.92
C GLU A 642 -10.20 13.64 -18.36
N LEU A 643 -9.79 12.48 -17.85
CA LEU A 643 -10.44 11.19 -18.12
C LEU A 643 -11.87 11.11 -17.57
N GLU A 644 -12.14 11.73 -16.42
CA GLU A 644 -13.48 11.80 -15.82
C GLU A 644 -14.37 12.80 -16.57
N ALA A 645 -13.87 13.99 -16.91
CA ALA A 645 -14.57 14.98 -17.72
C ALA A 645 -14.95 14.42 -19.11
N ALA A 646 -14.00 13.79 -19.81
CA ALA A 646 -14.25 13.18 -21.12
C ALA A 646 -15.31 12.07 -21.07
N LYS A 647 -15.33 11.26 -20.00
CA LYS A 647 -16.38 10.24 -19.78
C LYS A 647 -17.74 10.85 -19.46
N ALA A 648 -17.78 11.95 -18.72
CA ALA A 648 -19.03 12.67 -18.42
C ALA A 648 -19.63 13.31 -19.68
N GLU A 649 -18.81 13.93 -20.52
CA GLU A 649 -19.23 14.46 -21.82
C GLU A 649 -19.73 13.34 -22.75
N GLN A 650 -18.96 12.25 -22.87
CA GLN A 650 -19.33 11.07 -23.66
C GLN A 650 -20.67 10.48 -23.21
N SER A 651 -20.88 10.35 -21.89
CA SER A 651 -22.13 9.85 -21.31
C SER A 651 -23.32 10.77 -21.61
N THR A 652 -23.08 12.09 -21.63
CA THR A 652 -24.09 13.10 -21.95
C THR A 652 -24.50 13.04 -23.43
N LEU A 653 -23.54 12.88 -24.34
CA LEU A 653 -23.81 12.70 -25.78
C LEU A 653 -24.58 11.41 -26.08
N VAL A 654 -24.28 10.32 -25.38
CA VAL A 654 -25.04 9.06 -25.46
C VAL A 654 -26.47 9.25 -24.94
N ALA A 655 -26.66 9.96 -23.82
CA ALA A 655 -27.99 10.27 -23.28
C ALA A 655 -28.80 11.22 -24.19
N ALA A 656 -28.14 12.12 -24.92
CA ALA A 656 -28.76 12.97 -25.94
C ALA A 656 -29.21 12.17 -27.18
N GLY A 657 -28.53 11.06 -27.49
CA GLY A 657 -28.91 10.09 -28.51
C GLY A 657 -28.19 10.22 -29.86
N LEU A 658 -27.05 10.93 -29.93
CA LEU A 658 -26.17 11.02 -31.11
C LEU A 658 -26.92 11.30 -32.43
N LYS A 659 -27.75 12.35 -32.40
CA LYS A 659 -28.70 12.75 -33.43
C LYS A 659 -28.05 13.56 -34.54
N THR A 660 -27.04 14.37 -34.24
CA THR A 660 -26.27 15.13 -35.24
C THR A 660 -24.97 14.44 -35.60
N GLU A 661 -24.40 14.81 -36.75
CA GLU A 661 -23.09 14.28 -37.17
C GLU A 661 -21.93 14.87 -36.34
N ASP A 662 -22.12 16.10 -35.81
CA ASP A 662 -21.19 16.73 -34.88
C ASP A 662 -21.12 15.98 -33.54
N GLU A 663 -22.28 15.58 -32.98
CA GLU A 663 -22.37 14.76 -31.76
C GLU A 663 -21.65 13.41 -31.92
N ARG A 664 -21.78 12.79 -33.10
CA ARG A 664 -21.09 11.52 -33.44
C ARG A 664 -19.58 11.71 -33.60
N THR A 665 -19.18 12.78 -34.29
CA THR A 665 -17.76 13.14 -34.49
C THR A 665 -17.09 13.41 -33.14
N ARG A 666 -17.74 14.18 -32.26
CA ARG A 666 -17.28 14.45 -30.89
C ARG A 666 -17.24 13.19 -30.04
N TYR A 667 -18.24 12.31 -30.13
CA TYR A 667 -18.21 11.01 -29.46
C TYR A 667 -17.02 10.14 -29.90
N GLN A 668 -16.66 10.12 -31.20
CA GLN A 668 -15.49 9.41 -31.71
C GLN A 668 -14.16 10.05 -31.29
N GLU A 669 -14.10 11.37 -31.16
CA GLU A 669 -12.97 12.10 -30.58
C GLU A 669 -12.76 11.73 -29.11
N LEU A 670 -13.80 11.86 -28.28
CA LEU A 670 -13.77 11.50 -26.85
C LEU A 670 -13.39 10.03 -26.65
N THR A 671 -13.94 9.12 -27.45
CA THR A 671 -13.60 7.68 -27.39
C THR A 671 -12.10 7.44 -27.63
N ARG A 672 -11.50 8.15 -28.59
CA ARG A 672 -10.04 8.10 -28.84
C ARG A 672 -9.25 8.73 -27.69
N ARG A 673 -9.68 9.88 -27.16
CA ARG A 673 -9.00 10.57 -26.06
C ARG A 673 -9.03 9.75 -24.76
N ILE A 674 -10.18 9.20 -24.38
CA ILE A 674 -10.35 8.27 -23.24
C ILE A 674 -9.42 7.06 -23.38
N THR A 675 -9.29 6.50 -24.58
CA THR A 675 -8.39 5.37 -24.86
C THR A 675 -6.91 5.73 -24.67
N LEU A 676 -6.50 6.93 -25.11
CA LEU A 676 -5.12 7.42 -24.92
C LEU A 676 -4.81 7.70 -23.45
N LEU A 677 -5.68 8.43 -22.76
CA LEU A 677 -5.54 8.75 -21.33
C LEU A 677 -5.50 7.47 -20.46
N GLY A 678 -6.32 6.46 -20.80
CA GLY A 678 -6.32 5.17 -20.10
C GLY A 678 -5.06 4.33 -20.31
N ARG A 679 -4.45 4.36 -21.51
CA ARG A 679 -3.21 3.61 -21.80
C ARG A 679 -1.99 4.14 -21.03
N ALA A 680 -1.95 5.44 -20.76
CA ALA A 680 -0.84 6.09 -20.06
C ALA A 680 -0.67 5.64 -18.60
N SER A 681 -1.64 4.96 -18.01
CA SER A 681 -1.58 4.44 -16.62
C SER A 681 -0.77 3.13 -16.47
N SER A 682 -0.11 2.67 -17.53
CA SER A 682 0.55 1.35 -17.62
C SER A 682 2.09 1.39 -17.65
N HIS A 683 2.69 2.56 -17.41
CA HIS A 683 4.15 2.79 -17.38
C HIS A 683 4.55 3.32 -16.00
#